data_AF-S2VKF7-F1
#
_entry.id   AF-S2VKF7-F1
#
_cell.length_a   1.000
_cell.length_b   1.000
_cell.length_c   1.000
_cell.angle_alpha   90.00
_cell.angle_beta   90.00
_cell.angle_gamma   90.00
#
_symmetry.space_group_name_H-M   'P 1'
#
loop_
_entity.id
_entity.type
_entity.pdbx_description
1 polymer ?
#
loop_
_entity_poly.entity_id
_entity_poly.type
_entity_poly.pdbx_seq_one_letter_code
_entity_poly.pdbx_strand_id
1 'polypeptide(L)'
;MRISHGNRHGKRVMRLAGLWAAVLAVVAVAFGVTLSAAPAAQAAPDQVRPTVMIGVAGLRWADVGEESTPRLSAALAGSGYGAALANISVRTAAPTTCAADGWVSLGAGARAAVTPAGSSCVAPKSLVTQDGAVRDAEQISEESSAAHYPVVMGALAQATAPEKVLAVGPGAALALNRQEESRIAYRDLADALADGSVLAGRDLTVIDAGGIDVANADSETSDTGSANAENAPAGSLAGLDERLGEIIALVTAHQPQARIIITTVADRAERAELGFFALLEPSETKALARSTTTRTTGLVQLIDLAPSVLAWHTGTPAPLTVDNGGKTTLATASATLHGQALRADFTAQLSPQFYLLLAGLGLVCFGIIAAHLVRFSRFPPAMVAAAAGSSAGTSVSQAVTAPAHLTRAAARRARPTGFAQLLAWLAALPVSALLIGIIPWWTFSRPLLGWWSSLAVLAALLATWALAGPRRRTPAGERWIAAPLARLGTLSATVIAADVLVSTFGGGYSLANTSVMGSLPTVAGRFFGFNNSVFAIFAVGALAAAATLAARIRGAGGLAAPNTRAARIAGFAVLAVGACAIALDGLPVFGADAGGPPALTLGFAYLTWHTWGKRWTWWHTALAAIAGVAVSAGLAMLDRAVGSTTHLGNFVGRVEHGGAGAVVARKLSQACFGLPPLVAGALGATLLAGVCVVVWLVTSGRWDLRARPATAQVHARVTDHPHLAAAAAAGFLALGYASLINDSGLVILGVGVALLAPTFALGLMRAGESPLEERASTYTIQKPQEKPAGR
;
A
#
# COMPACT_ATOMS: atom_id res chain seq x y z
N MET A 1 -14.75 -34.35 43.62
CA MET A 1 -14.61 -34.21 42.14
C MET A 1 -14.53 -32.71 41.79
N ARG A 2 -13.31 -32.13 41.74
CA ARG A 2 -13.07 -30.69 41.44
C ARG A 2 -12.85 -30.53 39.94
N ILE A 3 -13.73 -29.80 39.26
CA ILE A 3 -13.64 -29.56 37.82
C ILE A 3 -12.69 -28.39 37.54
N SER A 4 -11.59 -28.70 36.85
CA SER A 4 -10.61 -27.78 36.26
C SER A 4 -11.25 -26.92 35.16
N HIS A 5 -11.55 -25.65 35.45
CA HIS A 5 -12.08 -24.70 34.45
C HIS A 5 -11.30 -23.38 34.31
N GLY A 6 -10.14 -23.22 34.95
CA GLY A 6 -9.35 -21.97 34.89
C GLY A 6 -8.42 -21.81 33.67
N ASN A 7 -8.02 -22.89 32.99
CA ASN A 7 -6.76 -22.87 32.23
C ASN A 7 -6.88 -22.68 30.69
N ARG A 8 -8.07 -22.39 30.13
CA ARG A 8 -8.26 -22.19 28.67
C ARG A 8 -8.25 -20.73 28.23
N HIS A 9 -8.58 -19.77 29.10
CA HIS A 9 -8.51 -18.34 28.77
C HIS A 9 -7.07 -17.81 28.83
N GLY A 10 -6.25 -18.24 29.80
CA GLY A 10 -4.81 -17.91 29.85
C GLY A 10 -4.04 -18.38 28.61
N LYS A 11 -4.34 -19.57 28.09
CA LYS A 11 -3.70 -20.13 26.89
C LYS A 11 -4.00 -19.35 25.59
N ARG A 12 -5.13 -18.65 25.48
CA ARG A 12 -5.44 -17.79 24.32
C ARG A 12 -4.80 -16.40 24.46
N VAL A 13 -4.68 -15.89 25.68
CA VAL A 13 -3.96 -14.64 25.99
C VAL A 13 -2.47 -14.78 25.72
N MET A 14 -1.86 -15.91 26.12
CA MET A 14 -0.45 -16.22 25.80
C MET A 14 -0.19 -16.37 24.29
N ARG A 15 -1.19 -16.73 23.47
CA ARG A 15 -1.00 -16.86 22.01
C ARG A 15 -0.97 -15.51 21.29
N LEU A 16 -1.84 -14.56 21.65
CA LEU A 16 -1.83 -13.20 21.07
C LEU A 16 -0.69 -12.34 21.62
N ALA A 17 -0.44 -12.42 22.93
CA ALA A 17 0.73 -11.79 23.54
C ALA A 17 2.02 -12.46 23.06
N GLY A 18 2.01 -13.79 22.85
CA GLY A 18 3.13 -14.53 22.25
C GLY A 18 3.37 -14.18 20.78
N LEU A 19 2.32 -13.87 20.01
CA LEU A 19 2.47 -13.41 18.61
C LEU A 19 3.10 -12.02 18.57
N TRP A 20 2.65 -11.06 19.38
CA TRP A 20 3.27 -9.73 19.47
C TRP A 20 4.63 -9.77 20.16
N ALA A 21 4.87 -10.69 21.09
CA ALA A 21 6.19 -10.96 21.64
C ALA A 21 7.13 -11.58 20.60
N ALA A 22 6.61 -12.42 19.69
CA ALA A 22 7.35 -12.94 18.55
C ALA A 22 7.63 -11.83 17.52
N VAL A 23 6.68 -10.93 17.26
CA VAL A 23 6.93 -9.72 16.46
C VAL A 23 7.96 -8.83 17.14
N LEU A 24 7.87 -8.61 18.46
CA LEU A 24 8.88 -7.89 19.25
C LEU A 24 10.25 -8.55 19.14
N ALA A 25 10.33 -9.87 19.24
CA ALA A 25 11.57 -10.63 19.10
C ALA A 25 12.12 -10.54 17.68
N VAL A 26 11.28 -10.66 16.65
CA VAL A 26 11.69 -10.51 15.26
C VAL A 26 12.11 -9.07 14.96
N VAL A 27 11.44 -8.05 15.51
CA VAL A 27 11.83 -6.64 15.39
C VAL A 27 13.14 -6.38 16.13
N ALA A 28 13.34 -6.94 17.33
CA ALA A 28 14.58 -6.83 18.07
C ALA A 28 15.75 -7.56 17.40
N VAL A 29 15.49 -8.74 16.81
CA VAL A 29 16.45 -9.48 15.99
C VAL A 29 16.72 -8.70 14.69
N ALA A 30 15.70 -8.16 14.02
CA ALA A 30 15.89 -7.34 12.83
C ALA A 30 16.72 -6.08 13.15
N PHE A 31 16.46 -5.43 14.28
CA PHE A 31 17.24 -4.29 14.78
C PHE A 31 18.69 -4.69 15.10
N GLY A 32 18.88 -5.85 15.74
CA GLY A 32 20.21 -6.42 16.01
C GLY A 32 20.96 -6.84 14.74
N VAL A 33 20.25 -7.38 13.75
CA VAL A 33 20.77 -7.76 12.43
C VAL A 33 21.08 -6.52 11.60
N THR A 34 20.29 -5.44 11.66
CA THR A 34 20.64 -4.16 11.01
C THR A 34 21.88 -3.51 11.62
N LEU A 35 22.12 -3.70 12.92
CA LEU A 35 23.34 -3.25 13.62
C LEU A 35 24.54 -4.18 13.39
N SER A 36 24.31 -5.45 13.06
CA SER A 36 25.34 -6.47 12.83
C SER A 36 25.43 -6.93 11.37
N ALA A 37 24.79 -6.22 10.43
CA ALA A 37 24.86 -6.53 9.02
C ALA A 37 26.26 -6.21 8.52
N ALA A 38 27.18 -7.15 8.73
CA ALA A 38 28.38 -7.24 7.95
C ALA A 38 27.94 -7.31 6.47
N PRO A 39 28.60 -6.56 5.57
CA PRO A 39 28.31 -6.66 4.14
C PRO A 39 28.35 -8.13 3.76
N ALA A 40 27.28 -8.62 3.14
CA ALA A 40 27.24 -9.98 2.63
C ALA A 40 28.50 -10.19 1.80
N ALA A 41 29.28 -11.22 2.12
CA ALA A 41 30.54 -11.50 1.45
C ALA A 41 30.28 -11.54 -0.07
N GLN A 42 30.73 -10.50 -0.76
CA GLN A 42 30.65 -10.40 -2.20
C GLN A 42 31.43 -11.58 -2.80
N ALA A 43 30.84 -12.25 -3.78
CA ALA A 43 31.62 -13.02 -4.72
C ALA A 43 32.70 -12.10 -5.31
N ALA A 44 33.90 -12.65 -5.53
CA ALA A 44 35.06 -11.92 -6.05
C ALA A 44 34.68 -11.01 -7.22
N PRO A 45 35.31 -9.83 -7.38
CA PRO A 45 35.01 -8.92 -8.48
C PRO A 45 35.06 -9.68 -9.79
N ASP A 46 33.90 -9.81 -10.42
CA ASP A 46 33.75 -10.43 -11.72
C ASP A 46 34.65 -9.65 -12.69
N GLN A 47 35.30 -10.34 -13.62
CA GLN A 47 36.11 -9.64 -14.62
C GLN A 47 35.24 -8.58 -15.31
N VAL A 48 35.81 -7.42 -15.60
CA VAL A 48 35.10 -6.38 -16.36
C VAL A 48 34.77 -6.97 -17.73
N ARG A 49 33.49 -7.24 -17.96
CA ARG A 49 32.96 -7.80 -19.21
C ARG A 49 32.31 -6.68 -20.03
N PRO A 50 32.36 -6.76 -21.36
CA PRO A 50 31.54 -5.93 -22.22
C PRO A 50 30.06 -6.06 -21.84
N THR A 51 29.32 -4.95 -21.87
CA THR A 51 27.88 -4.94 -21.64
C THR A 51 27.16 -4.50 -22.92
N VAL A 52 26.20 -5.30 -23.37
CA VAL A 52 25.30 -4.97 -24.48
C VAL A 52 23.88 -4.85 -23.97
N MET A 53 23.24 -3.71 -24.19
CA MET A 53 21.85 -3.46 -23.79
C MET A 53 20.98 -3.36 -25.04
N ILE A 54 19.95 -4.19 -25.11
CA ILE A 54 18.97 -4.24 -26.18
C ILE A 54 17.65 -3.73 -25.59
N GLY A 55 17.29 -2.50 -25.94
CA GLY A 55 16.05 -1.88 -25.49
C GLY A 55 14.94 -2.08 -26.50
N VAL A 56 13.73 -2.36 -26.01
CA VAL A 56 12.53 -2.58 -26.81
C VAL A 56 11.37 -1.76 -26.25
N ALA A 57 10.59 -1.08 -27.08
CA ALA A 57 9.35 -0.45 -26.63
C ALA A 57 8.17 -1.45 -26.68
N GLY A 58 7.46 -1.60 -25.56
CA GLY A 58 6.19 -2.32 -25.49
C GLY A 58 6.25 -3.85 -25.31
N LEU A 59 7.43 -4.47 -25.22
CA LEU A 59 7.56 -5.93 -25.01
C LEU A 59 7.14 -6.36 -23.59
N ARG A 60 6.39 -7.46 -23.46
CA ARG A 60 5.88 -7.98 -22.17
C ARG A 60 6.08 -9.49 -22.06
N TRP A 61 6.00 -10.03 -20.85
CA TRP A 61 6.00 -11.48 -20.64
C TRP A 61 4.82 -12.21 -21.29
N ALA A 62 3.71 -11.50 -21.58
CA ALA A 62 2.60 -12.06 -22.35
C ALA A 62 2.93 -12.32 -23.82
N ASP A 63 3.92 -11.60 -24.36
CA ASP A 63 4.34 -11.75 -25.75
C ASP A 63 5.41 -12.86 -25.92
N VAL A 64 6.06 -13.28 -24.83
CA VAL A 64 7.20 -14.21 -24.88
C VAL A 64 6.76 -15.67 -24.77
N GLY A 65 6.92 -16.42 -25.85
CA GLY A 65 6.56 -17.84 -25.92
C GLY A 65 7.16 -18.55 -27.13
N GLU A 66 7.11 -19.88 -27.12
CA GLU A 66 7.64 -20.72 -28.21
C GLU A 66 6.91 -20.50 -29.55
N GLU A 67 5.64 -20.10 -29.51
CA GLU A 67 4.85 -19.81 -30.72
C GLU A 67 4.90 -18.34 -31.11
N SER A 68 4.84 -17.42 -30.15
CA SER A 68 4.72 -15.97 -30.39
C SER A 68 6.05 -15.28 -30.71
N THR A 69 7.12 -15.70 -30.04
CA THR A 69 8.48 -15.15 -30.19
C THR A 69 9.52 -16.29 -30.09
N PRO A 70 9.54 -17.20 -31.08
CA PRO A 70 10.37 -18.40 -31.04
C PRO A 70 11.86 -18.09 -30.91
N ARG A 71 12.38 -17.04 -31.57
CA ARG A 71 13.82 -16.72 -31.52
C ARG A 71 14.23 -16.20 -30.15
N LEU A 72 13.44 -15.30 -29.56
CA LEU A 72 13.67 -14.82 -28.20
C LEU A 72 13.54 -15.96 -27.18
N SER A 73 12.50 -16.79 -27.30
CA SER A 73 12.30 -17.94 -26.41
C SER A 73 13.49 -18.91 -26.48
N ALA A 74 13.99 -19.20 -27.69
CA ALA A 74 15.17 -20.03 -27.89
C ALA A 74 16.44 -19.43 -27.27
N ALA A 75 16.64 -18.11 -27.39
CA ALA A 75 17.77 -17.43 -26.77
C ALA A 75 17.74 -17.53 -25.23
N LEU A 76 16.56 -17.39 -24.61
CA LEU A 76 16.38 -17.58 -23.16
C LEU A 76 16.48 -19.05 -22.74
N ALA A 77 16.14 -19.98 -23.63
CA ALA A 77 16.18 -21.42 -23.40
C ALA A 77 17.59 -22.01 -23.55
N GLY A 78 18.42 -21.42 -24.41
CA GLY A 78 19.70 -21.94 -24.87
C GLY A 78 20.69 -22.38 -23.78
N SER A 79 21.56 -23.31 -24.13
CA SER A 79 22.68 -23.79 -23.32
C SER A 79 23.91 -22.90 -23.55
N GLY A 80 24.53 -22.38 -22.49
CA GLY A 80 25.76 -21.57 -22.55
C GLY A 80 25.61 -20.16 -21.96
N TYR A 81 24.37 -19.67 -21.81
CA TYR A 81 24.06 -18.46 -21.07
C TYR A 81 23.06 -18.74 -19.94
N GLY A 82 23.38 -18.23 -18.75
CA GLY A 82 22.46 -18.13 -17.64
C GLY A 82 21.51 -16.98 -17.90
N ALA A 83 20.32 -17.03 -17.32
CA ALA A 83 19.30 -16.01 -17.49
C ALA A 83 18.76 -15.57 -16.13
N ALA A 84 18.93 -14.28 -15.81
CA ALA A 84 18.25 -13.65 -14.69
C ALA A 84 17.04 -12.87 -15.22
N LEU A 85 15.83 -13.33 -14.85
CA LEU A 85 14.57 -12.91 -15.45
C LEU A 85 13.74 -12.06 -14.47
N ALA A 86 13.08 -11.02 -14.95
CA ALA A 86 12.18 -10.21 -14.13
C ALA A 86 11.09 -9.50 -14.95
N ASN A 87 10.08 -9.00 -14.25
CA ASN A 87 9.26 -7.90 -14.72
C ASN A 87 10.05 -6.60 -14.54
N ILE A 88 9.91 -5.65 -15.47
CA ILE A 88 10.48 -4.30 -15.32
C ILE A 88 9.40 -3.24 -15.21
N SER A 89 9.54 -2.37 -14.21
CA SER A 89 8.82 -1.10 -14.16
C SER A 89 9.56 -0.06 -14.98
N VAL A 90 8.97 0.38 -16.09
CA VAL A 90 9.52 1.43 -16.97
C VAL A 90 9.20 2.86 -16.53
N ARG A 91 8.48 3.02 -15.40
CA ARG A 91 7.96 4.29 -14.92
C ARG A 91 8.96 5.46 -14.96
N THR A 92 8.65 6.45 -15.78
CA THR A 92 9.34 7.74 -15.89
C THR A 92 8.64 8.84 -15.08
N ALA A 93 8.96 10.12 -15.32
CA ALA A 93 8.26 11.23 -14.68
C ALA A 93 6.78 11.30 -15.12
N ALA A 94 6.49 10.90 -16.36
CA ALA A 94 5.12 10.78 -16.87
C ALA A 94 4.37 9.55 -16.30
N PRO A 95 3.02 9.59 -16.22
CA PRO A 95 2.22 8.45 -15.79
C PRO A 95 2.40 7.18 -16.62
N THR A 96 2.52 7.38 -17.93
CA THR A 96 2.72 6.40 -18.99
C THR A 96 4.03 6.72 -19.67
N THR A 97 4.83 5.71 -19.97
CA THR A 97 6.20 5.91 -20.46
C THR A 97 6.24 5.85 -21.98
N CYS A 98 6.53 6.98 -22.63
CA CYS A 98 6.85 7.01 -24.05
C CYS A 98 8.30 6.55 -24.31
N ALA A 99 8.60 6.12 -25.53
CA ALA A 99 9.93 5.61 -25.91
C ALA A 99 11.05 6.62 -25.63
N ALA A 100 10.90 7.89 -26.01
CA ALA A 100 11.89 8.92 -25.73
C ALA A 100 12.14 9.12 -24.23
N ASP A 101 11.07 9.18 -23.41
CA ASP A 101 11.18 9.31 -21.95
C ASP A 101 11.92 8.12 -21.34
N GLY A 102 11.62 6.92 -21.82
CA GLY A 102 12.23 5.67 -21.40
C GLY A 102 13.73 5.65 -21.67
N TRP A 103 14.15 6.00 -22.90
CA TRP A 103 15.56 6.03 -23.27
C TRP A 103 16.36 7.07 -22.51
N VAL A 104 15.82 8.28 -22.33
CA VAL A 104 16.48 9.31 -21.51
C VAL A 104 16.56 8.88 -20.05
N SER A 105 15.49 8.29 -19.50
CA SER A 105 15.48 7.82 -18.11
C SER A 105 16.46 6.66 -17.88
N LEU A 106 16.58 5.76 -18.86
CA LEU A 106 17.57 4.69 -18.87
C LEU A 106 18.99 5.28 -18.82
N GLY A 107 19.30 6.20 -19.72
CA GLY A 107 20.62 6.83 -19.82
C GLY A 107 21.02 7.64 -18.59
N ALA A 108 20.06 8.31 -17.97
CA ALA A 108 20.29 9.13 -16.78
C ALA A 108 20.35 8.33 -15.47
N GLY A 109 19.82 7.09 -15.44
CA GLY A 109 19.61 6.35 -14.19
C GLY A 109 18.63 7.05 -13.24
N ALA A 110 17.77 7.91 -13.78
CA ALA A 110 16.83 8.74 -13.04
C ALA A 110 15.56 8.96 -13.88
N ARG A 111 14.44 9.27 -13.24
CA ARG A 111 13.18 9.54 -13.96
C ARG A 111 13.28 10.86 -14.70
N ALA A 112 13.18 10.80 -16.01
CA ALA A 112 13.12 11.96 -16.89
C ALA A 112 11.77 12.03 -17.62
N ALA A 113 11.49 13.14 -18.28
CA ALA A 113 10.41 13.25 -19.24
C ALA A 113 10.86 14.16 -20.39
N VAL A 114 10.64 13.70 -21.61
CA VAL A 114 10.79 14.46 -22.84
C VAL A 114 9.41 14.86 -23.37
N THR A 115 8.43 13.96 -23.19
CA THR A 115 7.05 14.15 -23.61
C THR A 115 6.30 14.97 -22.55
N PRO A 116 5.73 16.14 -22.90
CA PRO A 116 4.86 16.88 -22.00
C PRO A 116 3.68 16.04 -21.48
N ALA A 117 3.25 16.30 -20.25
CA ALA A 117 2.11 15.57 -19.68
C ALA A 117 0.83 15.83 -20.49
N GLY A 118 0.24 14.77 -21.04
CA GLY A 118 -1.02 14.84 -21.81
C GLY A 118 -0.85 15.13 -23.30
N SER A 119 0.37 15.15 -23.83
CA SER A 119 0.62 15.16 -25.28
C SER A 119 0.81 13.75 -25.85
N SER A 120 0.79 13.63 -27.18
CA SER A 120 1.21 12.41 -27.87
C SER A 120 2.69 12.12 -27.64
N CYS A 121 3.06 10.84 -27.71
CA CYS A 121 4.44 10.42 -27.53
C CYS A 121 5.37 11.01 -28.60
N VAL A 122 6.53 11.50 -28.16
CA VAL A 122 7.61 11.92 -29.06
C VAL A 122 8.43 10.69 -29.48
N ALA A 123 8.61 10.49 -30.78
CA ALA A 123 9.41 9.41 -31.31
C ALA A 123 10.92 9.69 -31.12
N PRO A 124 11.76 8.73 -30.67
CA PRO A 124 13.20 8.95 -30.52
C PRO A 124 13.88 9.53 -31.75
N LYS A 125 13.48 9.08 -32.95
CA LYS A 125 14.05 9.51 -34.23
C LYS A 125 13.88 11.01 -34.51
N SER A 126 12.82 11.66 -33.99
CA SER A 126 12.63 13.11 -34.18
C SER A 126 13.59 13.95 -33.35
N LEU A 127 14.20 13.37 -32.32
CA LEU A 127 15.12 14.04 -31.40
C LEU A 127 16.59 13.81 -31.75
N VAL A 128 16.88 12.94 -32.72
CA VAL A 128 18.25 12.53 -33.06
C VAL A 128 18.58 12.92 -34.50
N THR A 129 19.78 13.44 -34.74
CA THR A 129 20.31 13.74 -36.09
C THR A 129 20.85 12.46 -36.76
N GLN A 130 21.12 12.50 -38.07
CA GLN A 130 21.69 11.34 -38.78
C GLN A 130 23.04 10.88 -38.20
N ASP A 131 23.81 11.80 -37.61
CA ASP A 131 25.11 11.49 -36.99
C ASP A 131 24.99 11.11 -35.50
N GLY A 132 23.78 10.85 -35.01
CA GLY A 132 23.53 10.42 -33.63
C GLY A 132 23.56 11.55 -32.58
N ALA A 133 23.56 12.82 -32.98
CA ALA A 133 23.51 13.94 -32.02
C ALA A 133 22.07 14.18 -31.56
N VAL A 134 21.88 14.43 -30.26
CA VAL A 134 20.57 14.71 -29.68
C VAL A 134 20.24 16.20 -29.74
N ARG A 135 19.09 16.54 -30.29
CA ARG A 135 18.53 17.90 -30.33
C ARG A 135 18.08 18.31 -28.93
N ASP A 136 18.33 19.56 -28.57
CA ASP A 136 17.83 20.20 -27.33
C ASP A 136 18.15 19.42 -26.03
N ALA A 137 19.28 18.69 -26.02
CA ALA A 137 19.65 17.80 -24.92
C ALA A 137 19.81 18.52 -23.56
N GLU A 138 20.29 19.77 -23.58
CA GLU A 138 20.42 20.61 -22.37
C GLU A 138 19.05 20.95 -21.80
N GLN A 139 18.14 21.43 -22.66
CA GLN A 139 16.76 21.74 -22.28
C GLN A 139 16.04 20.50 -21.71
N ILE A 140 16.17 19.34 -22.36
CA ILE A 140 15.59 18.08 -21.85
C ILE A 140 16.10 17.75 -20.43
N SER A 141 17.41 17.94 -20.19
CA SER A 141 18.03 17.68 -18.89
C SER A 141 17.55 18.66 -17.82
N GLU A 142 17.43 19.95 -18.17
CA GLU A 142 16.95 21.01 -17.29
C GLU A 142 15.47 20.83 -16.92
N GLU A 143 14.60 20.62 -17.91
CA GLU A 143 13.16 20.42 -17.69
C GLU A 143 12.88 19.15 -16.87
N SER A 144 13.58 18.06 -17.17
CA SER A 144 13.51 16.84 -16.36
C SER A 144 14.01 17.05 -14.93
N SER A 145 15.06 17.88 -14.76
CA SER A 145 15.59 18.23 -13.44
C SER A 145 14.64 19.10 -12.62
N ALA A 146 13.94 20.02 -13.27
CA ALA A 146 12.87 20.81 -12.67
C ALA A 146 11.68 19.92 -12.25
N ALA A 147 11.43 18.83 -12.99
CA ALA A 147 10.38 17.85 -12.73
C ALA A 147 10.71 16.81 -11.61
N HIS A 148 11.57 17.19 -10.65
CA HIS A 148 11.80 16.57 -9.33
C HIS A 148 12.99 15.60 -9.17
N TYR A 149 13.79 15.35 -10.22
CA TYR A 149 14.92 14.40 -10.17
C TYR A 149 16.16 15.01 -10.82
N PRO A 150 17.33 15.08 -10.17
CA PRO A 150 18.53 15.50 -10.88
C PRO A 150 18.79 14.53 -12.03
N VAL A 151 18.66 15.03 -13.26
CA VAL A 151 18.84 14.23 -14.47
C VAL A 151 20.08 14.75 -15.17
N VAL A 152 21.01 13.83 -15.40
CA VAL A 152 22.21 14.08 -16.22
C VAL A 152 22.14 13.14 -17.41
N MET A 153 21.87 13.71 -18.58
CA MET A 153 21.91 12.98 -19.85
C MET A 153 23.29 12.33 -20.06
N GLY A 154 23.30 11.06 -20.47
CA GLY A 154 24.53 10.32 -20.76
C GLY A 154 25.33 9.88 -19.54
N ALA A 155 24.74 9.89 -18.34
CA ALA A 155 25.38 9.32 -17.15
C ALA A 155 25.82 7.85 -17.39
N LEU A 156 25.02 7.07 -18.11
CA LEU A 156 25.35 5.71 -18.54
C LEU A 156 26.62 5.64 -19.40
N ALA A 157 26.83 6.60 -20.31
CA ALA A 157 28.01 6.64 -21.17
C ALA A 157 29.31 6.89 -20.39
N GLN A 158 29.23 7.38 -19.15
CA GLN A 158 30.40 7.58 -18.28
C GLN A 158 30.91 6.29 -17.64
N ALA A 159 30.25 5.15 -17.86
CA ALA A 159 30.69 3.86 -17.34
C ALA A 159 32.02 3.37 -17.93
N THR A 160 32.42 3.88 -19.11
CA THR A 160 33.67 3.56 -19.78
C THR A 160 34.17 4.74 -20.61
N ALA A 161 35.34 4.60 -21.23
CA ALA A 161 35.91 5.62 -22.08
C ALA A 161 35.06 5.80 -23.36
N PRO A 162 34.85 7.03 -23.86
CA PRO A 162 33.92 7.31 -24.95
C PRO A 162 34.21 6.55 -26.24
N GLU A 163 35.48 6.27 -26.55
CA GLU A 163 35.91 5.47 -27.70
C GLU A 163 35.49 3.99 -27.62
N LYS A 164 35.11 3.51 -26.44
CA LYS A 164 34.62 2.15 -26.19
C LYS A 164 33.11 2.05 -26.09
N VAL A 165 32.39 3.16 -26.25
CA VAL A 165 30.93 3.24 -26.25
C VAL A 165 30.40 3.18 -27.68
N LEU A 166 29.31 2.46 -27.91
CA LEU A 166 28.59 2.41 -29.18
C LEU A 166 27.08 2.57 -28.96
N ALA A 167 26.48 3.53 -29.64
CA ALA A 167 25.04 3.69 -29.76
C ALA A 167 24.55 3.16 -31.12
N VAL A 168 23.59 2.24 -31.10
CA VAL A 168 22.95 1.70 -32.30
C VAL A 168 21.46 2.08 -32.32
N GLY A 169 21.10 2.98 -33.23
CA GLY A 169 19.73 3.51 -33.38
C GLY A 169 19.40 4.70 -32.46
N PRO A 170 18.27 5.40 -32.75
CA PRO A 170 17.97 6.70 -32.15
C PRO A 170 17.73 6.63 -30.64
N GLY A 171 17.07 5.60 -30.13
CA GLY A 171 16.90 5.41 -28.69
C GLY A 171 18.21 5.24 -27.93
N ALA A 172 19.16 4.49 -28.52
CA ALA A 172 20.49 4.33 -27.94
C ALA A 172 21.27 5.65 -27.91
N ALA A 173 21.13 6.48 -28.94
CA ALA A 173 21.72 7.82 -28.97
C ALA A 173 21.18 8.69 -27.82
N LEU A 174 19.87 8.66 -27.56
CA LEU A 174 19.27 9.36 -26.41
C LEU A 174 19.85 8.88 -25.07
N ALA A 175 19.96 7.57 -24.87
CA ALA A 175 20.46 6.99 -23.61
C ALA A 175 21.95 7.27 -23.37
N LEU A 176 22.77 7.31 -24.42
CA LEU A 176 24.20 7.50 -24.33
C LEU A 176 24.65 8.94 -24.61
N ASN A 177 23.71 9.88 -24.75
CA ASN A 177 24.01 11.25 -25.14
C ASN A 177 24.87 11.99 -24.12
N ARG A 178 26.12 12.29 -24.49
CA ARG A 178 27.07 13.03 -23.65
C ARG A 178 27.03 14.53 -23.97
N GLN A 179 27.03 15.38 -22.94
CA GLN A 179 26.98 16.84 -23.12
C GLN A 179 28.34 17.51 -23.48
N GLU A 180 29.42 16.74 -23.68
CA GLU A 180 30.77 17.26 -23.98
C GLU A 180 31.33 16.78 -25.34
N GLU A 181 32.36 17.47 -25.84
CA GLU A 181 33.08 17.34 -27.14
C GLU A 181 33.58 15.94 -27.54
N SER A 182 33.43 14.91 -26.69
CA SER A 182 33.78 13.53 -27.03
C SER A 182 32.55 12.78 -27.54
N ARG A 183 32.40 12.85 -28.87
CA ARG A 183 31.37 12.09 -29.59
C ARG A 183 31.62 10.59 -29.42
N ILE A 184 30.60 9.89 -28.96
CA ILE A 184 30.55 8.42 -28.98
C ILE A 184 30.27 7.92 -30.40
N ALA A 185 30.61 6.65 -30.67
CA ALA A 185 30.28 6.04 -31.96
C ALA A 185 28.76 5.85 -32.09
N TYR A 186 28.21 6.22 -33.24
CA TYR A 186 26.80 6.02 -33.61
C TYR A 186 26.69 5.24 -34.92
N ARG A 187 25.72 4.32 -34.97
CA ARG A 187 25.30 3.58 -36.18
C ARG A 187 23.78 3.43 -36.20
N ASP A 188 23.19 3.42 -37.38
CA ASP A 188 21.82 2.95 -37.51
C ASP A 188 21.76 1.42 -37.36
N LEU A 189 20.60 0.89 -36.94
CA LEU A 189 20.44 -0.55 -36.69
C LEU A 189 20.71 -1.39 -37.94
N ALA A 190 20.24 -0.94 -39.10
CA ALA A 190 20.45 -1.64 -40.37
C ALA A 190 21.94 -1.77 -40.71
N ASP A 191 22.72 -0.71 -40.50
CA ASP A 191 24.16 -0.70 -40.76
C ASP A 191 24.92 -1.62 -39.79
N ALA A 192 24.53 -1.62 -38.51
CA ALA A 192 25.14 -2.49 -37.51
C ALA A 192 24.83 -3.98 -37.74
N LEU A 193 23.64 -4.30 -38.26
CA LEU A 193 23.29 -5.67 -38.67
C LEU A 193 24.03 -6.10 -39.95
N ALA A 194 24.32 -5.16 -40.85
CA ALA A 194 25.10 -5.43 -42.07
C ALA A 194 26.60 -5.62 -41.79
N ASP A 195 27.16 -4.90 -40.82
CA ASP A 195 28.55 -5.00 -40.40
C ASP A 195 28.69 -5.15 -38.87
N GLY A 196 28.66 -6.40 -38.40
CA GLY A 196 28.81 -6.73 -36.97
C GLY A 196 30.18 -6.44 -36.38
N SER A 197 31.20 -6.16 -37.20
CA SER A 197 32.54 -5.86 -36.71
C SER A 197 32.60 -4.58 -35.88
N VAL A 198 31.61 -3.69 -36.01
CA VAL A 198 31.50 -2.46 -35.22
C VAL A 198 31.32 -2.69 -33.72
N LEU A 199 30.84 -3.88 -33.33
CA LEU A 199 30.73 -4.29 -31.91
C LEU A 199 32.09 -4.68 -31.32
N ALA A 200 33.09 -5.03 -32.14
CA ALA A 200 34.37 -5.49 -31.62
C ALA A 200 35.10 -4.40 -30.81
N GLY A 201 35.65 -4.77 -29.65
CA GLY A 201 36.41 -3.85 -28.79
C GLY A 201 35.59 -2.81 -28.03
N ARG A 202 34.25 -2.88 -28.07
CA ARG A 202 33.34 -2.03 -27.28
C ARG A 202 33.15 -2.61 -25.89
N ASP A 203 33.26 -1.76 -24.86
CA ASP A 203 32.97 -2.13 -23.47
C ASP A 203 31.48 -1.92 -23.14
N LEU A 204 30.82 -0.97 -23.82
CA LEU A 204 29.40 -0.67 -23.66
C LEU A 204 28.74 -0.44 -25.02
N THR A 205 27.73 -1.26 -25.34
CA THR A 205 26.89 -1.06 -26.53
C THR A 205 25.44 -0.96 -26.12
N VAL A 206 24.71 0.05 -26.60
CA VAL A 206 23.25 0.16 -26.44
C VAL A 206 22.61 0.08 -27.81
N ILE A 207 21.58 -0.74 -27.95
CA ILE A 207 20.89 -1.04 -29.21
C ILE A 207 19.41 -0.76 -29.02
N ASP A 208 18.87 0.13 -29.85
CA ASP A 208 17.43 0.35 -30.00
C ASP A 208 16.87 -0.66 -31.02
N ALA A 209 16.20 -1.70 -30.53
CA ALA A 209 15.59 -2.73 -31.36
C ALA A 209 14.20 -2.33 -31.91
N GLY A 210 13.76 -1.10 -31.60
CA GLY A 210 12.44 -0.57 -31.95
C GLY A 210 11.36 -1.02 -30.98
N GLY A 211 10.11 -1.06 -31.44
CA GLY A 211 8.96 -1.38 -30.60
C GLY A 211 7.83 -2.06 -31.36
N ILE A 212 6.82 -2.44 -30.58
CA ILE A 212 5.57 -3.01 -31.08
C ILE A 212 4.49 -1.92 -31.02
N ASP A 213 3.75 -1.72 -32.12
CA ASP A 213 2.64 -0.75 -32.20
C ASP A 213 2.95 0.64 -31.61
N VAL A 214 4.18 1.15 -31.79
CA VAL A 214 4.43 2.58 -31.57
C VAL A 214 3.64 3.27 -32.66
N ALA A 215 2.52 3.90 -32.28
CA ALA A 215 1.74 4.72 -33.19
C ALA A 215 2.72 5.65 -33.91
N ASN A 216 3.01 5.34 -35.16
CA ASN A 216 3.69 6.26 -36.04
C ASN A 216 2.73 7.43 -36.16
N ALA A 217 3.03 8.54 -35.49
CA ALA A 217 2.40 9.82 -35.78
C ALA A 217 2.61 10.23 -37.25
N ASP A 218 3.42 9.49 -38.00
CA ASP A 218 3.79 9.73 -39.39
C ASP A 218 3.02 8.89 -40.42
N SER A 219 2.03 8.07 -40.02
CA SER A 219 1.16 7.38 -40.98
C SER A 219 -0.15 8.15 -41.25
N GLU A 220 -0.03 9.43 -41.63
CA GLU A 220 -0.96 9.99 -42.60
C GLU A 220 -0.32 9.81 -43.99
N THR A 221 -1.06 9.15 -44.88
CA THR A 221 -0.74 8.87 -46.30
C THR A 221 0.32 7.81 -46.61
N SER A 222 -0.10 6.55 -46.76
CA SER A 222 0.46 5.64 -47.76
C SER A 222 -0.62 4.62 -48.17
N ASP A 223 -0.84 4.55 -49.48
CA ASP A 223 -2.00 4.00 -50.14
C ASP A 223 -2.27 2.50 -49.90
N THR A 224 -3.54 2.16 -50.04
CA THR A 224 -4.04 0.81 -50.32
C THR A 224 -3.36 0.23 -51.57
N GLY A 225 -2.54 -0.80 -51.44
CA GLY A 225 -2.06 -1.57 -52.59
C GLY A 225 -0.98 -2.60 -52.29
N SER A 226 -1.31 -3.87 -52.57
CA SER A 226 -0.42 -5.04 -52.69
C SER A 226 -0.05 -5.82 -51.41
N ALA A 227 -0.79 -6.91 -51.21
CA ALA A 227 -0.37 -8.05 -50.41
C ALA A 227 0.73 -8.82 -51.15
N ASN A 228 2.00 -8.58 -50.78
CA ASN A 228 3.08 -9.53 -51.00
C ASN A 228 3.53 -10.06 -49.64
N ALA A 229 3.34 -11.37 -49.45
CA ALA A 229 3.84 -12.11 -48.32
C ALA A 229 5.34 -12.34 -48.47
N GLU A 230 6.17 -11.70 -47.64
CA GLU A 230 7.46 -12.24 -47.18
C GLU A 230 8.13 -11.40 -46.06
N ASN A 231 7.74 -10.15 -45.84
CA ASN A 231 8.27 -9.34 -44.72
C ASN A 231 7.16 -8.97 -43.74
N ALA A 232 7.27 -9.39 -42.48
CA ALA A 232 6.37 -8.98 -41.41
C ALA A 232 6.41 -7.44 -41.26
N PRO A 233 5.26 -6.74 -41.13
CA PRO A 233 5.24 -5.29 -41.06
C PRO A 233 6.13 -4.75 -39.92
N ALA A 234 6.83 -3.65 -40.17
CA ALA A 234 7.58 -2.93 -39.15
C ALA A 234 6.61 -2.54 -38.01
N GLY A 235 6.92 -2.97 -36.78
CA GLY A 235 6.03 -2.80 -35.61
C GLY A 235 5.18 -4.03 -35.24
N SER A 236 5.22 -5.11 -36.02
CA SER A 236 4.62 -6.40 -35.63
C SER A 236 5.49 -7.16 -34.61
N LEU A 237 4.85 -7.99 -33.78
CA LEU A 237 5.55 -8.84 -32.80
C LEU A 237 6.49 -9.86 -33.49
N ALA A 238 6.06 -10.48 -34.59
CA ALA A 238 6.88 -11.41 -35.36
C ALA A 238 8.13 -10.73 -35.95
N GLY A 239 7.96 -9.53 -36.54
CA GLY A 239 9.09 -8.76 -37.05
C GLY A 239 10.05 -8.31 -35.95
N LEU A 240 9.55 -8.06 -34.73
CA LEU A 240 10.40 -7.79 -33.57
C LEU A 240 11.19 -9.03 -33.13
N ASP A 241 10.56 -10.21 -33.06
CA ASP A 241 11.25 -11.46 -32.71
C ASP A 241 12.37 -11.79 -33.72
N GLU A 242 12.11 -11.58 -35.00
CA GLU A 242 13.10 -11.72 -36.07
C GLU A 242 14.33 -10.84 -35.81
N ARG A 243 14.11 -9.54 -35.63
CA ARG A 243 15.18 -8.57 -35.32
C ARG A 243 15.91 -8.88 -34.02
N LEU A 244 15.20 -9.27 -32.96
CA LEU A 244 15.83 -9.65 -31.69
C LEU A 244 16.72 -10.87 -31.87
N GLY A 245 16.27 -11.88 -32.63
CA GLY A 245 17.09 -13.04 -32.96
C GLY A 245 18.37 -12.68 -33.71
N GLU A 246 18.29 -11.78 -34.69
CA GLU A 246 19.45 -11.28 -35.44
C GLU A 246 20.43 -10.52 -34.55
N ILE A 247 19.93 -9.59 -33.72
CA ILE A 247 20.76 -8.81 -32.79
C ILE A 247 21.46 -9.74 -31.79
N ILE A 248 20.74 -10.70 -31.19
CA ILE A 248 21.32 -11.63 -30.23
C ILE A 248 22.39 -12.51 -30.89
N ALA A 249 22.15 -12.99 -32.10
CA ALA A 249 23.12 -13.78 -32.87
C ALA A 249 24.38 -12.95 -33.18
N LEU A 250 24.22 -11.70 -33.61
CA LEU A 250 25.31 -10.75 -33.88
C LEU A 250 26.18 -10.54 -32.63
N VAL A 251 25.54 -10.24 -31.50
CA VAL A 251 26.23 -10.00 -30.22
C VAL A 251 26.98 -11.25 -29.76
N THR A 252 26.33 -12.41 -29.84
CA THR A 252 26.95 -13.68 -29.43
C THR A 252 28.16 -14.04 -30.30
N ALA A 253 28.11 -13.72 -31.60
CA ALA A 253 29.20 -13.98 -32.53
C ALA A 253 30.41 -13.04 -32.32
N HIS A 254 30.17 -11.74 -32.10
CA HIS A 254 31.24 -10.73 -32.03
C HIS A 254 31.69 -10.40 -30.59
N GLN A 255 30.87 -10.69 -29.58
CA GLN A 255 31.18 -10.50 -28.17
C GLN A 255 30.69 -11.68 -27.30
N PRO A 256 31.28 -12.89 -27.42
CA PRO A 256 30.81 -14.08 -26.70
C PRO A 256 30.91 -13.97 -25.16
N GLN A 257 31.78 -13.10 -24.64
CA GLN A 257 31.90 -12.85 -23.20
C GLN A 257 31.01 -11.71 -22.70
N ALA A 258 30.21 -11.09 -23.57
CA ALA A 258 29.36 -9.98 -23.20
C ALA A 258 28.24 -10.40 -22.26
N ARG A 259 27.93 -9.49 -21.34
CA ARG A 259 26.67 -9.47 -20.61
C ARG A 259 25.61 -8.84 -21.51
N ILE A 260 24.52 -9.56 -21.77
CA ILE A 260 23.43 -9.07 -22.63
C ILE A 260 22.21 -8.74 -21.77
N ILE A 261 21.76 -7.48 -21.79
CA ILE A 261 20.51 -7.05 -21.18
C ILE A 261 19.48 -6.90 -22.28
N ILE A 262 18.35 -7.59 -22.18
CA ILE A 262 17.18 -7.38 -23.03
C ILE A 262 16.10 -6.78 -22.15
N THR A 263 15.66 -5.57 -22.44
CA THR A 263 14.75 -4.83 -21.55
C THR A 263 13.70 -4.04 -22.30
N THR A 264 12.50 -4.00 -21.74
CA THR A 264 11.50 -3.01 -22.14
C THR A 264 11.90 -1.64 -21.63
N VAL A 265 11.81 -0.62 -22.49
CA VAL A 265 12.14 0.77 -22.15
C VAL A 265 10.89 1.67 -22.07
N ALA A 266 9.78 1.25 -22.66
CA ALA A 266 8.54 2.03 -22.72
C ALA A 266 7.28 1.18 -22.76
N ASP A 267 6.15 1.79 -22.42
CA ASP A 267 4.83 1.17 -22.46
C ASP A 267 4.34 1.02 -23.92
N ARG A 268 3.50 0.01 -24.18
CA ARG A 268 2.94 -0.26 -25.54
C ARG A 268 1.71 0.60 -25.88
N ALA A 269 1.03 1.14 -24.87
CA ALA A 269 -0.22 1.86 -25.00
C ALA A 269 -0.24 3.04 -24.03
N GLU A 270 -1.33 3.82 -24.00
CA GLU A 270 -1.58 4.86 -22.99
C GLU A 270 -1.86 4.29 -21.58
N ARG A 271 -1.31 3.12 -21.25
CA ARG A 271 -1.45 2.47 -19.94
C ARG A 271 -0.09 1.99 -19.46
N ALA A 272 0.19 2.27 -18.18
CA ALA A 272 1.41 1.81 -17.53
C ALA A 272 1.32 0.32 -17.20
N GLU A 273 2.27 -0.46 -17.72
CA GLU A 273 2.32 -1.91 -17.54
C GLU A 273 3.71 -2.40 -17.14
N LEU A 274 3.81 -3.65 -16.67
CA LEU A 274 5.09 -4.27 -16.40
C LEU A 274 5.67 -4.85 -17.70
N GLY A 275 6.90 -4.47 -18.02
CA GLY A 275 7.63 -4.90 -19.20
C GLY A 275 8.43 -6.18 -18.98
N PHE A 276 9.05 -6.64 -20.06
CA PHE A 276 9.97 -7.77 -20.09
C PHE A 276 11.40 -7.35 -19.68
N PHE A 277 12.08 -8.19 -18.90
CA PHE A 277 13.49 -8.04 -18.60
C PHE A 277 14.19 -9.40 -18.54
N ALA A 278 15.33 -9.49 -19.22
CA ALA A 278 16.27 -10.60 -19.13
C ALA A 278 17.70 -10.08 -19.11
N LEU A 279 18.50 -10.62 -18.19
CA LEU A 279 19.94 -10.47 -18.14
C LEU A 279 20.56 -11.83 -18.49
N LEU A 280 21.29 -11.89 -19.60
CA LEU A 280 22.00 -13.07 -20.07
C LEU A 280 23.49 -12.92 -19.78
N GLU A 281 24.06 -13.93 -19.14
CA GLU A 281 25.48 -13.97 -18.78
C GLU A 281 26.07 -15.34 -19.12
N PRO A 282 27.36 -15.44 -19.49
CA PRO A 282 28.02 -16.73 -19.70
C PRO A 282 28.02 -17.57 -18.41
N SER A 283 27.01 -18.42 -18.26
CA SER A 283 26.69 -19.22 -17.08
C SER A 283 25.69 -20.32 -17.50
N GLU A 284 25.37 -21.25 -16.61
CA GLU A 284 24.26 -22.21 -16.82
C GLU A 284 23.07 -21.93 -15.91
N THR A 285 23.17 -20.93 -15.02
CA THR A 285 22.16 -20.69 -13.99
C THR A 285 21.02 -19.83 -14.51
N LYS A 286 19.80 -20.34 -14.39
CA LYS A 286 18.57 -19.57 -14.58
C LYS A 286 18.00 -19.20 -13.22
N ALA A 287 17.72 -17.92 -13.02
CA ALA A 287 17.27 -17.34 -11.76
C ALA A 287 16.32 -16.17 -12.02
N LEU A 288 15.72 -15.66 -10.96
CA LEU A 288 15.00 -14.39 -11.02
C LEU A 288 15.97 -13.24 -10.69
N ALA A 289 15.86 -12.14 -11.44
CA ALA A 289 16.59 -10.92 -11.16
C ALA A 289 15.92 -10.12 -10.03
N ARG A 290 16.70 -9.34 -9.29
CA ARG A 290 16.23 -8.50 -8.20
C ARG A 290 16.99 -7.18 -8.18
N SER A 291 16.27 -6.10 -7.93
CA SER A 291 16.89 -4.80 -7.64
C SER A 291 16.89 -4.51 -6.14
N THR A 292 17.93 -3.85 -5.65
CA THR A 292 18.01 -3.35 -4.27
C THR A 292 16.97 -2.25 -4.00
N THR A 293 16.49 -1.54 -5.03
CA THR A 293 15.46 -0.49 -4.91
C THR A 293 14.04 -1.06 -4.90
N THR A 294 13.79 -2.19 -5.55
CA THR A 294 12.49 -2.88 -5.52
C THR A 294 12.36 -3.84 -4.35
N ARG A 295 13.49 -4.42 -3.89
CA ARG A 295 13.58 -5.47 -2.86
C ARG A 295 12.64 -6.66 -3.10
N THR A 296 12.26 -6.89 -4.35
CA THR A 296 11.28 -7.91 -4.74
C THR A 296 11.92 -8.79 -5.80
N THR A 297 12.02 -10.09 -5.54
CA THR A 297 12.55 -11.05 -6.51
C THR A 297 11.61 -11.13 -7.73
N GLY A 298 12.18 -11.05 -8.93
CA GLY A 298 11.43 -11.01 -10.20
C GLY A 298 10.90 -9.63 -10.57
N LEU A 299 11.34 -8.56 -9.92
CA LEU A 299 10.94 -7.18 -10.24
C LEU A 299 12.13 -6.22 -10.20
N VAL A 300 12.35 -5.49 -11.29
CA VAL A 300 13.43 -4.51 -11.44
C VAL A 300 12.88 -3.17 -11.96
N GLN A 301 13.68 -2.10 -11.95
CA GLN A 301 13.30 -0.82 -12.54
C GLN A 301 14.27 -0.39 -13.64
N LEU A 302 13.75 0.35 -14.62
CA LEU A 302 14.54 0.90 -15.72
C LEU A 302 15.70 1.78 -15.24
N ILE A 303 15.44 2.62 -14.24
CA ILE A 303 16.42 3.56 -13.68
C ILE A 303 17.52 2.87 -12.86
N ASP A 304 17.38 1.58 -12.54
CA ASP A 304 18.42 0.82 -11.84
C ASP A 304 19.46 0.23 -12.81
N LEU A 305 19.17 0.20 -14.12
CA LEU A 305 20.04 -0.45 -15.10
C LEU A 305 21.34 0.32 -15.29
N ALA A 306 21.28 1.64 -15.53
CA ALA A 306 22.48 2.46 -15.68
C ALA A 306 23.44 2.44 -14.48
N PRO A 307 22.98 2.66 -13.23
CA PRO A 307 23.87 2.54 -12.07
C PRO A 307 24.40 1.12 -11.88
N SER A 308 23.69 0.07 -12.33
CA SER A 308 24.21 -1.30 -12.31
C SER A 308 25.34 -1.51 -13.31
N VAL A 309 25.18 -0.99 -14.53
CA VAL A 309 26.24 -1.02 -15.56
C VAL A 309 27.48 -0.28 -15.08
N LEU A 310 27.31 0.94 -14.57
CA LEU A 310 28.40 1.72 -13.98
C LEU A 310 29.10 0.96 -12.84
N ALA A 311 28.33 0.31 -11.98
CA ALA A 311 28.85 -0.45 -10.86
C ALA A 311 29.69 -1.65 -11.32
N TRP A 312 29.25 -2.38 -12.35
CA TRP A 312 30.01 -3.50 -12.91
C TRP A 312 31.34 -3.07 -13.54
N HIS A 313 31.40 -1.90 -14.18
CA HIS A 313 32.65 -1.38 -14.76
C HIS A 313 33.60 -0.80 -13.71
N THR A 314 33.08 -0.29 -12.59
CA THR A 314 33.88 0.31 -11.50
C THR A 314 34.22 -0.68 -10.38
N GLY A 315 33.68 -1.89 -10.41
CA GLY A 315 33.86 -2.89 -9.35
C GLY A 315 33.13 -2.54 -8.05
N THR A 316 32.08 -1.72 -8.11
CA THR A 316 31.25 -1.35 -6.96
C THR A 316 29.98 -2.21 -6.89
N PRO A 317 29.26 -2.23 -5.74
CA PRO A 317 28.03 -3.01 -5.63
C PRO A 317 26.92 -2.48 -6.57
N ALA A 318 26.48 -3.32 -7.51
CA ALA A 318 25.40 -2.99 -8.43
C ALA A 318 24.01 -3.08 -7.77
N PRO A 319 23.07 -2.15 -8.05
CA PRO A 319 21.68 -2.27 -7.63
C PRO A 319 21.00 -3.54 -8.15
N LEU A 320 21.27 -3.91 -9.40
CA LEU A 320 20.78 -5.14 -9.99
C LEU A 320 21.62 -6.33 -9.51
N THR A 321 20.93 -7.32 -9.00
CA THR A 321 21.50 -8.55 -8.46
C THR A 321 20.75 -9.77 -8.99
N VAL A 322 21.44 -10.90 -9.05
CA VAL A 322 20.83 -12.20 -9.35
C VAL A 322 20.48 -12.88 -8.03
N ASP A 323 19.28 -13.45 -7.92
CA ASP A 323 18.90 -14.20 -6.73
C ASP A 323 19.68 -15.51 -6.66
N ASN A 324 20.82 -15.48 -5.97
CA ASN A 324 21.75 -16.61 -5.84
C ASN A 324 21.16 -17.84 -5.11
N GLY A 325 19.97 -17.71 -4.48
CA GLY A 325 19.28 -18.80 -3.79
C GLY A 325 18.18 -19.49 -4.59
N GLY A 326 17.75 -18.92 -5.74
CA GLY A 326 16.51 -19.29 -6.42
C GLY A 326 16.71 -19.80 -7.85
N LYS A 327 17.36 -20.96 -8.02
CA LYS A 327 17.39 -21.64 -9.33
C LYS A 327 15.96 -21.90 -9.80
N THR A 328 15.66 -21.53 -11.04
CA THR A 328 14.33 -21.69 -11.65
C THR A 328 14.45 -22.25 -13.06
N THR A 329 13.32 -22.63 -13.65
CA THR A 329 13.24 -22.95 -15.09
C THR A 329 12.64 -21.76 -15.84
N LEU A 330 12.90 -21.67 -17.15
CA LEU A 330 12.29 -20.63 -17.99
C LEU A 330 10.76 -20.69 -17.93
N ALA A 331 10.17 -21.89 -17.97
CA ALA A 331 8.73 -22.08 -17.88
C ALA A 331 8.16 -21.59 -16.53
N THR A 332 8.81 -21.94 -15.42
CA THR A 332 8.39 -21.49 -14.08
C THR A 332 8.54 -19.98 -13.90
N ALA A 333 9.66 -19.41 -14.38
CA ALA A 333 9.90 -17.97 -14.35
C ALA A 333 8.87 -17.22 -15.18
N SER A 334 8.66 -17.62 -16.45
CA SER A 334 7.68 -17.01 -17.35
C SER A 334 6.27 -17.02 -16.75
N ALA A 335 5.80 -18.17 -16.26
CA ALA A 335 4.48 -18.28 -15.64
C ALA A 335 4.33 -17.37 -14.39
N THR A 336 5.39 -17.29 -13.57
CA THR A 336 5.41 -16.45 -12.36
C THR A 336 5.36 -14.97 -12.72
N LEU A 337 6.22 -14.54 -13.65
CA LEU A 337 6.35 -13.14 -14.07
C LEU A 337 5.10 -12.67 -14.83
N HIS A 338 4.56 -13.50 -15.72
CA HIS A 338 3.30 -13.25 -16.40
C HIS A 338 2.13 -13.11 -15.41
N GLY A 339 2.03 -14.01 -14.43
CA GLY A 339 0.99 -13.93 -13.38
C GLY A 339 1.10 -12.66 -12.53
N GLN A 340 2.31 -12.21 -12.21
CA GLN A 340 2.56 -10.95 -11.51
C GLN A 340 2.17 -9.73 -12.34
N ALA A 341 2.46 -9.74 -13.65
CA ALA A 341 2.07 -8.68 -14.58
C ALA A 341 0.54 -8.57 -14.69
N LEU A 342 -0.17 -9.69 -14.87
CA LEU A 342 -1.64 -9.73 -14.88
C LEU A 342 -2.24 -9.18 -13.58
N ARG A 343 -1.69 -9.59 -12.44
CA ARG A 343 -2.14 -9.07 -11.13
C ARG A 343 -1.98 -7.55 -11.07
N ALA A 344 -0.85 -7.01 -11.52
CA ALA A 344 -0.59 -5.57 -11.49
C ALA A 344 -1.57 -4.80 -12.39
N ASP A 345 -1.79 -5.26 -13.63
CA ASP A 345 -2.71 -4.63 -14.58
C ASP A 345 -4.16 -4.63 -14.05
N PHE A 346 -4.69 -5.79 -13.67
CA PHE A 346 -6.07 -5.84 -13.16
C PHE A 346 -6.23 -5.05 -11.85
N THR A 347 -5.21 -5.02 -10.99
CA THR A 347 -5.26 -4.19 -9.77
C THR A 347 -5.33 -2.71 -10.13
N ALA A 348 -4.59 -2.25 -11.14
CA ALA A 348 -4.62 -0.86 -11.60
C ALA A 348 -6.02 -0.46 -12.09
N GLN A 349 -6.69 -1.36 -12.81
CA GLN A 349 -8.07 -1.17 -13.28
C GLN A 349 -9.09 -1.16 -12.13
N LEU A 350 -8.91 -2.02 -11.12
CA LEU A 350 -9.83 -2.15 -9.98
C LEU A 350 -9.69 -1.01 -8.96
N SER A 351 -8.52 -0.39 -8.88
CA SER A 351 -8.19 0.56 -7.80
C SER A 351 -9.14 1.77 -7.78
N PRO A 352 -9.39 2.52 -8.88
CA PRO A 352 -10.34 3.64 -8.87
C PRO A 352 -11.75 3.21 -8.46
N GLN A 353 -12.22 2.06 -8.97
CA GLN A 353 -13.55 1.53 -8.69
C GLN A 353 -13.72 1.19 -7.20
N PHE A 354 -12.69 0.60 -6.60
CA PHE A 354 -12.69 0.26 -5.18
C PHE A 354 -12.70 1.51 -4.29
N TYR A 355 -11.93 2.54 -4.61
CA TYR A 355 -11.95 3.80 -3.84
C TYR A 355 -13.29 4.53 -3.97
N LEU A 356 -13.92 4.53 -5.16
CA LEU A 356 -15.26 5.07 -5.36
C LEU A 356 -16.31 4.30 -4.56
N LEU A 357 -16.22 2.96 -4.53
CA LEU A 357 -17.07 2.12 -3.69
C LEU A 357 -16.89 2.49 -2.22
N LEU A 358 -15.65 2.61 -1.74
CA LEU A 358 -15.36 2.96 -0.35
C LEU A 358 -15.92 4.34 0.03
N ALA A 359 -15.74 5.34 -0.83
CA ALA A 359 -16.26 6.68 -0.64
C ALA A 359 -17.80 6.70 -0.62
N GLY A 360 -18.45 6.04 -1.59
CA GLY A 360 -19.90 5.92 -1.66
C GLY A 360 -20.50 5.22 -0.44
N LEU A 361 -19.91 4.12 -0.01
CA LEU A 361 -20.31 3.40 1.21
C LEU A 361 -20.10 4.23 2.48
N GLY A 362 -19.00 5.01 2.53
CA GLY A 362 -18.75 5.97 3.60
C GLY A 362 -19.84 7.04 3.68
N LEU A 363 -20.22 7.64 2.55
CA LEU A 363 -21.27 8.66 2.46
C LEU A 363 -22.64 8.11 2.88
N VAL A 364 -22.96 6.87 2.49
CA VAL A 364 -24.18 6.17 2.96
C VAL A 364 -24.13 5.96 4.48
N CYS A 365 -22.99 5.51 5.04
CA CYS A 365 -22.84 5.37 6.49
C CYS A 365 -23.04 6.70 7.22
N PHE A 366 -22.45 7.79 6.71
CA PHE A 366 -22.64 9.13 7.26
C PHE A 366 -24.10 9.57 7.20
N GLY A 367 -24.76 9.39 6.06
CA GLY A 367 -26.18 9.70 5.89
C GLY A 367 -27.06 8.94 6.89
N ILE A 368 -26.76 7.66 7.15
CA ILE A 368 -27.50 6.84 8.12
C ILE A 368 -27.22 7.29 9.56
N ILE A 369 -25.97 7.58 9.92
CA ILE A 369 -25.63 8.11 11.25
C ILE A 369 -26.36 9.44 11.48
N ALA A 370 -26.31 10.34 10.51
CA ALA A 370 -27.01 11.62 10.56
C ALA A 370 -28.53 11.42 10.68
N ALA A 371 -29.13 10.54 9.88
CA ALA A 371 -30.56 10.22 9.94
C ALA A 371 -30.98 9.63 11.28
N HIS A 372 -30.16 8.75 11.87
CA HIS A 372 -30.41 8.20 13.21
C HIS A 372 -30.36 9.31 14.28
N LEU A 373 -29.34 10.16 14.24
CA LEU A 373 -29.22 11.30 15.16
C LEU A 373 -30.41 12.27 15.01
N VAL A 374 -30.84 12.55 13.78
CA VAL A 374 -32.02 13.40 13.49
C VAL A 374 -33.32 12.74 13.95
N ARG A 375 -33.56 11.46 13.62
CA ARG A 375 -34.80 10.75 13.96
C ARG A 375 -35.00 10.65 15.47
N PHE A 376 -33.95 10.34 16.22
CA PHE A 376 -34.01 10.30 17.68
C PHE A 376 -34.00 11.70 18.33
N SER A 377 -33.61 12.75 17.61
CA SER A 377 -33.77 14.13 18.07
C SER A 377 -35.20 14.68 17.92
N ARG A 378 -36.05 14.03 17.11
CA ARG A 378 -37.45 14.43 16.86
C ARG A 378 -38.47 13.80 17.81
N PHE A 379 -38.07 12.89 18.70
CA PHE A 379 -38.93 12.38 19.76
C PHE A 379 -38.66 13.16 21.05
N PRO A 380 -39.45 14.19 21.39
CA PRO A 380 -39.26 14.91 22.64
C PRO A 380 -39.57 14.00 23.84
N PRO A 381 -38.88 14.16 24.98
CA PRO A 381 -39.15 13.42 26.20
C PRO A 381 -40.57 13.65 26.74
N ALA A 382 -41.28 14.68 26.26
CA ALA A 382 -42.64 14.99 26.68
C ALA A 382 -43.65 13.83 26.47
N MET A 383 -43.51 12.98 25.44
CA MET A 383 -44.43 11.84 25.28
C MET A 383 -44.12 10.66 26.21
N VAL A 384 -42.86 10.51 26.66
CA VAL A 384 -42.46 9.48 27.64
C VAL A 384 -42.65 9.99 29.07
N ALA A 385 -42.49 11.30 29.29
CA ALA A 385 -42.78 11.97 30.54
C ALA A 385 -44.30 12.19 30.76
N ALA A 386 -45.10 12.41 29.71
CA ALA A 386 -46.57 12.48 29.83
C ALA A 386 -47.18 11.12 30.21
N ALA A 387 -46.54 10.01 29.82
CA ALA A 387 -46.90 8.67 30.30
C ALA A 387 -46.46 8.39 31.75
N ALA A 388 -45.54 9.19 32.30
CA ALA A 388 -45.02 9.05 33.67
C ALA A 388 -45.49 10.18 34.63
N GLY A 389 -46.11 11.23 34.11
CA GLY A 389 -46.48 12.46 34.83
C GLY A 389 -47.98 12.71 34.96
N SER A 390 -48.84 11.72 34.63
CA SER A 390 -50.26 11.81 34.97
C SER A 390 -50.47 11.29 36.40
N SER A 391 -50.05 12.09 37.36
CA SER A 391 -50.37 11.94 38.78
C SER A 391 -50.83 13.29 39.33
N ALA A 392 -52.06 13.67 39.00
CA ALA A 392 -52.83 14.64 39.78
C ALA A 392 -54.33 14.53 39.46
N GLY A 393 -55.06 13.81 40.32
CA GLY A 393 -56.42 14.16 40.70
C GLY A 393 -57.55 13.79 39.75
N THR A 394 -57.91 12.50 39.68
CA THR A 394 -59.32 12.09 39.64
C THR A 394 -59.48 10.65 40.13
N SER A 395 -60.60 10.43 40.79
CA SER A 395 -60.93 9.38 41.74
C SER A 395 -60.74 7.92 41.30
N VAL A 396 -60.40 7.11 42.30
CA VAL A 396 -60.42 5.64 42.33
C VAL A 396 -61.81 5.09 42.01
N SER A 397 -61.97 4.52 40.81
CA SER A 397 -62.72 3.28 40.49
C SER A 397 -63.04 3.25 39.00
N GLN A 398 -62.84 2.11 38.35
CA GLN A 398 -63.07 1.83 36.92
C GLN A 398 -61.94 2.19 35.94
N ALA A 399 -60.80 1.50 36.06
CA ALA A 399 -59.94 1.23 34.91
C ALA A 399 -59.16 -0.09 35.07
N VAL A 400 -59.79 -1.09 35.70
CA VAL A 400 -59.36 -2.49 35.64
C VAL A 400 -60.15 -3.12 34.51
N THR A 401 -59.72 -2.93 33.26
CA THR A 401 -59.95 -3.78 32.07
C THR A 401 -59.64 -3.00 30.80
N ALA A 402 -58.37 -2.72 30.54
CA ALA A 402 -57.91 -2.45 29.18
C ALA A 402 -56.51 -3.07 29.04
N PRO A 403 -56.37 -4.25 28.43
CA PRO A 403 -55.06 -4.82 28.20
C PRO A 403 -54.41 -4.00 27.09
N ALA A 404 -53.43 -3.17 27.45
CA ALA A 404 -52.52 -2.54 26.49
C ALA A 404 -51.63 -3.64 25.87
N HIS A 405 -52.22 -4.43 24.97
CA HIS A 405 -51.51 -5.31 24.06
C HIS A 405 -50.82 -4.47 22.96
N LEU A 406 -49.88 -3.61 23.35
CA LEU A 406 -48.78 -3.27 22.45
C LEU A 406 -47.91 -4.51 22.37
N THR A 407 -48.28 -5.36 21.42
CA THR A 407 -47.72 -6.69 21.24
C THR A 407 -46.18 -6.64 21.21
N ARG A 408 -45.57 -7.48 22.06
CA ARG A 408 -44.15 -7.91 21.98
C ARG A 408 -43.73 -8.31 20.55
N ALA A 409 -44.69 -8.58 19.66
CA ALA A 409 -44.51 -8.83 18.25
C ALA A 409 -44.04 -7.61 17.46
N ALA A 410 -44.49 -6.37 17.75
CA ALA A 410 -44.09 -5.16 17.03
C ALA A 410 -42.64 -4.73 17.35
N ALA A 411 -42.21 -4.84 18.61
CA ALA A 411 -40.84 -4.57 19.03
C ALA A 411 -39.84 -5.64 18.54
N ARG A 412 -40.29 -6.89 18.35
CA ARG A 412 -39.49 -7.94 17.69
C ARG A 412 -39.40 -7.77 16.17
N ARG A 413 -40.33 -7.03 15.54
CA ARG A 413 -40.42 -6.85 14.07
C ARG A 413 -39.58 -5.69 13.51
N ALA A 414 -39.03 -4.83 14.37
CA ALA A 414 -38.15 -3.73 13.97
C ALA A 414 -36.66 -4.07 14.19
N ARG A 415 -36.21 -5.25 13.75
CA ARG A 415 -34.78 -5.62 13.79
C ARG A 415 -34.21 -5.56 12.36
N PRO A 416 -33.44 -4.53 11.98
CA PRO A 416 -32.62 -4.63 10.79
C PRO A 416 -31.38 -5.47 11.15
N THR A 417 -31.55 -6.79 11.31
CA THR A 417 -30.43 -7.74 11.47
C THR A 417 -29.42 -7.60 10.33
N GLY A 418 -29.91 -7.23 9.13
CA GLY A 418 -29.08 -6.92 7.97
C GLY A 418 -28.19 -5.67 8.11
N PHE A 419 -28.58 -4.66 8.88
CA PHE A 419 -27.80 -3.41 8.94
C PHE A 419 -26.51 -3.55 9.76
N ALA A 420 -26.54 -4.29 10.86
CA ALA A 420 -25.31 -4.64 11.60
C ALA A 420 -24.40 -5.59 10.79
N GLN A 421 -24.98 -6.49 9.99
CA GLN A 421 -24.19 -7.34 9.09
C GLN A 421 -23.52 -6.49 8.01
N LEU A 422 -24.24 -5.53 7.44
CA LEU A 422 -23.71 -4.58 6.48
C LEU A 422 -22.55 -3.77 7.06
N LEU A 423 -22.71 -3.13 8.22
CA LEU A 423 -21.62 -2.34 8.81
C LEU A 423 -20.38 -3.19 9.15
N ALA A 424 -20.57 -4.44 9.57
CA ALA A 424 -19.45 -5.36 9.83
C ALA A 424 -18.76 -5.79 8.55
N TRP A 425 -19.54 -5.98 7.47
CA TRP A 425 -19.04 -6.24 6.13
C TRP A 425 -18.22 -5.08 5.60
N LEU A 426 -18.72 -3.84 5.76
CA LEU A 426 -17.98 -2.61 5.41
C LEU A 426 -16.67 -2.48 6.17
N ALA A 427 -16.67 -2.71 7.47
CA ALA A 427 -15.45 -2.71 8.29
C ALA A 427 -14.45 -3.81 7.89
N ALA A 428 -14.92 -4.91 7.29
CA ALA A 428 -14.08 -6.01 6.86
C ALA A 428 -13.48 -5.79 5.45
N LEU A 429 -13.99 -4.84 4.66
CA LEU A 429 -13.51 -4.60 3.29
C LEU A 429 -12.01 -4.29 3.22
N PRO A 430 -11.42 -3.41 4.07
CA PRO A 430 -10.01 -3.07 3.93
C PRO A 430 -9.08 -4.26 4.14
N VAL A 431 -9.33 -5.07 5.18
CA VAL A 431 -8.52 -6.29 5.44
C VAL A 431 -8.77 -7.38 4.40
N SER A 432 -10.00 -7.46 3.86
CA SER A 432 -10.33 -8.40 2.79
C SER A 432 -9.60 -8.03 1.49
N ALA A 433 -9.48 -6.74 1.17
CA ALA A 433 -8.75 -6.24 0.01
C ALA A 433 -7.24 -6.55 0.07
N LEU A 434 -6.68 -6.75 1.27
CA LEU A 434 -5.31 -7.25 1.44
C LEU A 434 -5.24 -8.77 1.29
N LEU A 435 -6.10 -9.49 2.01
CA LEU A 435 -6.10 -10.96 2.07
C LEU A 435 -6.51 -11.62 0.76
N ILE A 436 -7.29 -10.95 -0.09
CA ILE A 436 -7.64 -11.45 -1.43
C ILE A 436 -6.41 -11.70 -2.30
N GLY A 437 -5.28 -11.03 -2.02
CA GLY A 437 -4.00 -11.24 -2.70
C GLY A 437 -3.42 -12.65 -2.52
N ILE A 438 -3.97 -13.46 -1.62
CA ILE A 438 -3.62 -14.88 -1.43
C ILE A 438 -4.30 -15.77 -2.48
N ILE A 439 -5.47 -15.35 -2.97
CA ILE A 439 -6.24 -16.08 -3.99
C ILE A 439 -5.69 -15.65 -5.35
N PRO A 440 -5.35 -16.59 -6.27
CA PRO A 440 -4.88 -16.25 -7.62
C PRO A 440 -6.05 -15.82 -8.51
N TRP A 441 -6.81 -14.81 -8.10
CA TRP A 441 -8.01 -14.34 -8.79
C TRP A 441 -7.71 -13.82 -10.20
N TRP A 442 -6.47 -13.42 -10.47
CA TRP A 442 -5.99 -12.95 -11.77
C TRP A 442 -5.88 -14.07 -12.82
N THR A 443 -5.87 -15.35 -12.40
CA THR A 443 -5.85 -16.50 -13.33
C THR A 443 -7.24 -17.03 -13.64
N PHE A 444 -8.30 -16.47 -13.04
CA PHE A 444 -9.67 -16.91 -13.31
C PHE A 444 -10.09 -16.51 -14.72
N SER A 445 -11.00 -17.27 -15.34
CA SER A 445 -11.51 -16.93 -16.68
C SER A 445 -12.21 -15.56 -16.76
N ARG A 446 -12.67 -15.04 -15.62
CA ARG A 446 -13.22 -13.68 -15.47
C ARG A 446 -12.56 -12.99 -14.27
N PRO A 447 -11.35 -12.43 -14.40
CA PRO A 447 -10.56 -11.93 -13.27
C PRO A 447 -11.27 -10.85 -12.45
N LEU A 448 -11.89 -9.87 -13.11
CA LEU A 448 -12.58 -8.75 -12.44
C LEU A 448 -13.79 -9.24 -11.62
N LEU A 449 -14.60 -10.13 -12.18
CA LEU A 449 -15.73 -10.74 -11.46
C LEU A 449 -15.24 -11.65 -10.33
N GLY A 450 -14.18 -12.40 -10.59
CA GLY A 450 -13.48 -13.23 -9.61
C GLY A 450 -13.01 -12.44 -8.41
N TRP A 451 -12.45 -11.26 -8.64
CA TRP A 451 -12.01 -10.35 -7.60
C TRP A 451 -13.18 -9.81 -6.76
N TRP A 452 -14.20 -9.24 -7.41
CA TRP A 452 -15.36 -8.68 -6.71
C TRP A 452 -16.13 -9.73 -5.90
N SER A 453 -16.34 -10.92 -6.46
CA SER A 453 -17.01 -12.03 -5.77
C SER A 453 -16.18 -12.57 -4.59
N SER A 454 -14.87 -12.75 -4.78
CA SER A 454 -13.97 -13.21 -3.71
C SER A 454 -13.88 -12.18 -2.58
N LEU A 455 -13.84 -10.89 -2.91
CA LEU A 455 -13.86 -9.80 -1.92
C LEU A 455 -15.15 -9.84 -1.11
N ALA A 456 -16.30 -9.95 -1.77
CA ALA A 456 -17.61 -9.98 -1.11
C ALA A 456 -17.75 -11.17 -0.17
N VAL A 457 -17.34 -12.36 -0.61
CA VAL A 457 -17.35 -13.60 0.19
C VAL A 457 -16.40 -13.49 1.37
N LEU A 458 -15.16 -13.05 1.15
CA LEU A 458 -14.16 -12.92 2.20
C LEU A 458 -14.59 -11.89 3.26
N ALA A 459 -15.08 -10.73 2.83
CA ALA A 459 -15.61 -9.72 3.74
C ALA A 459 -16.83 -10.24 4.52
N ALA A 460 -17.70 -11.06 3.93
CA ALA A 460 -18.81 -11.68 4.64
C ALA A 460 -18.34 -12.72 5.67
N LEU A 461 -17.34 -13.53 5.35
CA LEU A 461 -16.73 -14.48 6.30
C LEU A 461 -16.06 -13.75 7.47
N LEU A 462 -15.32 -12.68 7.20
CA LEU A 462 -14.67 -11.89 8.24
C LEU A 462 -15.68 -11.09 9.08
N ALA A 463 -16.74 -10.56 8.46
CA ALA A 463 -17.83 -9.89 9.18
C ALA A 463 -18.59 -10.86 10.07
N THR A 464 -18.94 -12.05 9.58
CA THR A 464 -19.61 -13.08 10.37
C THR A 464 -18.71 -13.54 11.53
N TRP A 465 -17.41 -13.73 11.30
CA TRP A 465 -16.43 -14.00 12.35
C TRP A 465 -16.33 -12.86 13.37
N ALA A 466 -16.31 -11.60 12.91
CA ALA A 466 -16.26 -10.43 13.77
C ALA A 466 -17.52 -10.32 14.66
N LEU A 467 -18.67 -10.69 14.13
CA LEU A 467 -19.96 -10.68 14.82
C LEU A 467 -20.23 -11.95 15.66
N ALA A 468 -19.55 -13.06 15.37
CA ALA A 468 -19.69 -14.32 16.12
C ALA A 468 -19.05 -14.20 17.51
N GLY A 469 -19.79 -13.66 18.48
CA GLY A 469 -19.32 -13.57 19.86
C GLY A 469 -19.13 -14.94 20.53
N PRO A 470 -18.43 -15.00 21.69
CA PRO A 470 -18.27 -16.25 22.43
C PRO A 470 -19.64 -16.82 22.83
N ARG A 471 -19.95 -18.05 22.40
CA ARG A 471 -21.24 -18.73 22.66
C ARG A 471 -21.51 -19.12 24.11
N ARG A 472 -20.61 -18.85 25.07
CA ARG A 472 -20.75 -19.31 26.47
C ARG A 472 -20.89 -18.15 27.45
N ARG A 473 -21.90 -18.28 28.30
CA ARG A 473 -22.31 -17.42 29.41
C ARG A 473 -21.10 -17.02 30.27
N THR A 474 -20.64 -15.79 30.09
CA THR A 474 -19.75 -15.09 31.03
C THR A 474 -20.43 -13.78 31.40
N PRO A 475 -20.21 -13.23 32.60
CA PRO A 475 -21.02 -12.15 33.16
C PRO A 475 -21.16 -10.96 32.22
N ALA A 476 -22.38 -10.43 32.18
CA ALA A 476 -22.83 -9.34 31.33
C ALA A 476 -22.01 -8.07 31.58
N GLY A 477 -21.56 -7.43 30.50
CA GLY A 477 -20.98 -6.09 30.56
C GLY A 477 -20.02 -5.76 29.42
N GLU A 478 -19.15 -6.68 29.02
CA GLU A 478 -17.94 -6.28 28.25
C GLU A 478 -17.90 -6.63 26.74
N ARG A 479 -18.85 -7.38 26.17
CA ARG A 479 -18.45 -8.34 25.11
C ARG A 479 -18.90 -8.18 23.65
N TRP A 480 -19.71 -7.20 23.21
CA TRP A 480 -20.30 -7.29 21.85
C TRP A 480 -20.26 -6.05 20.96
N ILE A 481 -20.03 -4.86 21.53
CA ILE A 481 -19.94 -3.57 20.82
C ILE A 481 -18.50 -3.32 20.33
N ALA A 482 -17.52 -3.66 21.17
CA ALA A 482 -16.08 -3.54 20.93
C ALA A 482 -15.47 -4.61 20.01
N ALA A 483 -16.14 -5.77 19.94
CA ALA A 483 -15.54 -6.98 19.40
C ALA A 483 -15.20 -6.89 17.90
N PRO A 484 -16.00 -6.24 17.03
CA PRO A 484 -15.66 -6.12 15.62
C PRO A 484 -14.43 -5.23 15.36
N LEU A 485 -14.35 -4.04 15.97
CA LEU A 485 -13.17 -3.16 15.85
C LEU A 485 -11.92 -3.84 16.38
N ALA A 486 -12.00 -4.44 17.57
CA ALA A 486 -10.89 -5.16 18.16
C ALA A 486 -10.44 -6.32 17.26
N ARG A 487 -11.37 -7.14 16.76
CA ARG A 487 -11.05 -8.32 15.93
C ARG A 487 -10.53 -7.95 14.56
N LEU A 488 -11.28 -7.15 13.80
CA LEU A 488 -10.91 -6.75 12.46
C LEU A 488 -9.66 -5.86 12.50
N GLY A 489 -9.58 -4.90 13.42
CA GLY A 489 -8.40 -4.06 13.60
C GLY A 489 -7.15 -4.87 13.97
N THR A 490 -7.23 -5.77 14.96
CA THR A 490 -6.09 -6.64 15.30
C THR A 490 -5.69 -7.53 14.12
N LEU A 491 -6.67 -8.08 13.37
CA LEU A 491 -6.41 -8.89 12.19
C LEU A 491 -5.69 -8.06 11.13
N SER A 492 -6.17 -6.85 10.80
CA SER A 492 -5.52 -5.98 9.83
C SER A 492 -4.08 -5.65 10.21
N ALA A 493 -3.85 -5.23 11.46
CA ALA A 493 -2.52 -4.91 11.94
C ALA A 493 -1.58 -6.13 11.91
N THR A 494 -2.10 -7.31 12.23
CA THR A 494 -1.34 -8.56 12.20
C THR A 494 -1.00 -8.98 10.77
N VAL A 495 -1.96 -8.91 9.85
CA VAL A 495 -1.77 -9.24 8.44
C VAL A 495 -0.72 -8.33 7.83
N ILE A 496 -0.81 -7.02 8.07
CA ILE A 496 0.15 -6.04 7.53
C ILE A 496 1.54 -6.22 8.15
N ALA A 497 1.64 -6.44 9.46
CA ALA A 497 2.91 -6.70 10.12
C ALA A 497 3.56 -8.00 9.59
N ALA A 498 2.78 -9.07 9.46
CA ALA A 498 3.26 -10.33 8.91
C ALA A 498 3.70 -10.18 7.45
N ASP A 499 2.92 -9.45 6.65
CA ASP A 499 3.22 -9.21 5.23
C ASP A 499 4.57 -8.53 5.06
N VAL A 500 4.82 -7.42 5.76
CA VAL A 500 6.12 -6.72 5.67
C VAL A 500 7.28 -7.58 6.14
N LEU A 501 7.11 -8.33 7.23
CA LEU A 501 8.16 -9.25 7.69
C LEU A 501 8.45 -10.34 6.65
N VAL A 502 7.42 -10.96 6.08
CA VAL A 502 7.57 -12.00 5.07
C VAL A 502 8.15 -11.45 3.77
N SER A 503 7.72 -10.28 3.30
CA SER A 503 8.27 -9.69 2.07
C SER A 503 9.72 -9.27 2.25
N THR A 504 10.08 -8.69 3.39
CA THR A 504 11.45 -8.22 3.67
C THR A 504 12.44 -9.39 3.76
N PHE A 505 12.10 -10.44 4.51
CA PHE A 505 13.02 -11.58 4.72
C PHE A 505 12.88 -12.70 3.68
N GLY A 506 11.72 -12.84 3.06
CA GLY A 506 11.43 -13.87 2.06
C GLY A 506 11.63 -13.41 0.61
N GLY A 507 11.74 -12.10 0.35
CA GLY A 507 11.93 -11.55 -1.00
C GLY A 507 10.73 -11.69 -1.95
N GLY A 508 9.60 -12.17 -1.43
CA GLY A 508 8.37 -12.37 -2.19
C GLY A 508 7.52 -11.09 -2.33
N TYR A 509 6.53 -11.17 -3.21
CA TYR A 509 5.55 -10.11 -3.42
C TYR A 509 4.72 -9.84 -2.16
N SER A 510 4.75 -8.59 -1.68
CA SER A 510 3.91 -8.14 -0.55
C SER A 510 2.44 -8.08 -0.95
N LEU A 511 1.56 -8.60 -0.08
CA LEU A 511 0.11 -8.48 -0.16
C LEU A 511 -0.31 -7.01 -0.13
N ALA A 512 0.32 -6.20 0.72
CA ALA A 512 0.09 -4.78 0.82
C ALA A 512 0.50 -4.05 -0.48
N ASN A 513 1.68 -4.31 -1.03
CA ASN A 513 2.22 -3.59 -2.21
C ASN A 513 1.76 -4.14 -3.56
N THR A 514 0.74 -4.99 -3.58
CA THR A 514 0.04 -5.44 -4.80
C THR A 514 -1.46 -5.62 -4.57
N SER A 515 -2.01 -4.86 -3.63
CA SER A 515 -3.45 -4.75 -3.38
C SER A 515 -4.00 -3.49 -4.05
N VAL A 516 -5.31 -3.42 -4.27
CA VAL A 516 -6.01 -2.19 -4.71
C VAL A 516 -5.86 -1.04 -3.71
N MET A 517 -5.57 -1.35 -2.45
CA MET A 517 -5.24 -0.36 -1.41
C MET A 517 -3.74 -0.13 -1.29
N GLY A 518 -2.94 -0.90 -2.03
CA GLY A 518 -1.49 -0.93 -2.02
C GLY A 518 -0.82 0.09 -2.91
N SER A 519 0.51 0.06 -2.94
CA SER A 519 1.23 0.62 -4.08
C SER A 519 1.10 -0.35 -5.26
N LEU A 520 1.20 0.16 -6.48
CA LEU A 520 1.27 -0.66 -7.68
C LEU A 520 2.67 -0.58 -8.28
N PRO A 521 3.28 -1.71 -8.67
CA PRO A 521 4.57 -1.71 -9.36
C PRO A 521 4.61 -0.86 -10.63
N THR A 522 3.49 -0.73 -11.34
CA THR A 522 3.36 0.09 -12.56
C THR A 522 3.39 1.60 -12.28
N VAL A 523 2.95 2.02 -11.10
CA VAL A 523 3.04 3.42 -10.65
C VAL A 523 4.43 3.70 -10.07
N ALA A 524 5.10 2.66 -9.56
CA ALA A 524 6.43 2.72 -8.96
C ALA A 524 6.60 3.83 -7.90
N GLY A 525 5.53 4.14 -7.16
CA GLY A 525 5.60 5.10 -6.06
C GLY A 525 6.33 4.56 -4.82
N ARG A 526 6.23 3.25 -4.58
CA ARG A 526 6.89 2.50 -3.50
C ARG A 526 6.81 1.00 -3.80
N PHE A 527 7.89 0.23 -3.61
CA PHE A 527 7.91 -1.23 -3.85
C PHE A 527 7.85 -2.07 -2.58
N PHE A 528 8.27 -1.52 -1.44
CA PHE A 528 8.34 -2.22 -0.16
C PHE A 528 7.86 -1.32 0.99
N GLY A 529 7.48 -1.92 2.12
CA GLY A 529 6.96 -1.20 3.28
C GLY A 529 5.50 -0.80 3.15
N PHE A 530 5.07 0.16 3.97
CA PHE A 530 3.67 0.60 4.01
C PHE A 530 3.45 1.74 3.03
N ASN A 531 2.39 1.73 2.22
CA ASN A 531 1.91 2.96 1.58
C ASN A 531 0.95 3.72 2.53
N ASN A 532 0.51 4.91 2.14
CA ASN A 532 -0.38 5.75 2.97
C ASN A 532 -1.71 5.07 3.35
N SER A 533 -2.31 4.29 2.45
CA SER A 533 -3.57 3.59 2.71
C SER A 533 -3.39 2.41 3.67
N VAL A 534 -2.35 1.59 3.47
CA VAL A 534 -1.99 0.46 4.34
C VAL A 534 -1.57 0.97 5.71
N PHE A 535 -0.80 2.08 5.77
CA PHE A 535 -0.49 2.78 7.00
C PHE A 535 -1.76 3.14 7.79
N ALA A 536 -2.75 3.76 7.14
CA ALA A 536 -3.99 4.16 7.81
C ALA A 536 -4.73 2.96 8.44
N ILE A 537 -4.80 1.84 7.72
CA ILE A 537 -5.38 0.58 8.21
C ILE A 537 -4.56 0.02 9.39
N PHE A 538 -3.23 0.00 9.24
CA PHE A 538 -2.30 -0.49 10.25
C PHE A 538 -2.39 0.33 11.55
N ALA A 539 -2.36 1.66 11.46
CA ALA A 539 -2.42 2.56 12.60
C ALA A 539 -3.72 2.35 13.41
N VAL A 540 -4.87 2.34 12.73
CA VAL A 540 -6.17 2.07 13.38
C VAL A 540 -6.18 0.67 14.00
N GLY A 541 -5.69 -0.33 13.28
CA GLY A 541 -5.66 -1.71 13.74
C GLY A 541 -4.76 -1.92 14.95
N ALA A 542 -3.57 -1.32 14.95
CA ALA A 542 -2.58 -1.44 16.01
C ALA A 542 -3.03 -0.72 17.28
N LEU A 543 -3.64 0.47 17.16
CA LEU A 543 -4.25 1.18 18.29
C LEU A 543 -5.42 0.40 18.89
N ALA A 544 -6.28 -0.20 18.05
CA ALA A 544 -7.36 -1.07 18.51
C ALA A 544 -6.83 -2.34 19.20
N ALA A 545 -5.73 -2.92 18.68
CA ALA A 545 -5.06 -4.06 19.28
C ALA A 545 -4.48 -3.73 20.66
N ALA A 546 -3.77 -2.60 20.76
CA ALA A 546 -3.17 -2.12 22.00
C ALA A 546 -4.23 -1.80 23.06
N ALA A 547 -5.33 -1.14 22.67
CA ALA A 547 -6.43 -0.86 23.57
C ALA A 547 -7.12 -2.13 24.07
N THR A 548 -7.27 -3.15 23.21
CA THR A 548 -7.83 -4.45 23.57
C THR A 548 -6.91 -5.20 24.54
N LEU A 549 -5.59 -5.14 24.32
CA LEU A 549 -4.60 -5.71 25.22
C LEU A 549 -4.64 -5.02 26.59
N ALA A 550 -4.67 -3.68 26.61
CA ALA A 550 -4.78 -2.90 27.83
C ALA A 550 -6.04 -3.25 28.63
N ALA A 551 -7.20 -3.35 27.95
CA ALA A 551 -8.46 -3.75 28.57
C ALA A 551 -8.37 -5.14 29.22
N ARG A 552 -7.75 -6.11 28.55
CA ARG A 552 -7.57 -7.46 29.10
C ARG A 552 -6.64 -7.48 30.32
N ILE A 553 -5.54 -6.73 30.29
CA ILE A 553 -4.60 -6.65 31.43
C ILE A 553 -5.30 -6.03 32.64
N ARG A 554 -6.13 -4.99 32.44
CA ARG A 554 -6.88 -4.36 33.54
C ARG A 554 -8.02 -5.24 34.05
N GLY A 555 -8.72 -5.97 33.17
CA GLY A 555 -9.81 -6.88 33.54
C GLY A 555 -9.36 -8.17 34.24
N ALA A 556 -8.10 -8.58 34.10
CA ALA A 556 -7.56 -9.77 34.78
C ALA A 556 -7.35 -9.59 36.29
N GLY A 557 -7.45 -8.36 36.82
CA GLY A 557 -7.15 -8.02 38.21
C GLY A 557 -8.30 -8.20 39.22
N GLY A 558 -9.49 -8.62 38.79
CA GLY A 558 -10.69 -8.67 39.64
C GLY A 558 -11.34 -7.29 39.85
N LEU A 559 -12.67 -7.27 40.01
CA LEU A 559 -13.53 -6.07 40.08
C LEU A 559 -13.36 -5.22 41.36
N ALA A 560 -12.40 -5.52 42.23
CA ALA A 560 -12.23 -4.88 43.52
C ALA A 560 -10.92 -4.08 43.57
N ALA A 561 -11.06 -2.76 43.52
CA ALA A 561 -10.06 -1.69 43.66
C ALA A 561 -9.29 -1.25 42.39
N PRO A 562 -9.02 0.07 42.22
CA PRO A 562 -8.19 0.61 41.15
C PRO A 562 -6.74 0.12 41.31
N ASN A 563 -6.42 -0.98 40.64
CA ASN A 563 -5.10 -1.58 40.70
C ASN A 563 -4.12 -0.74 39.85
N THR A 564 -3.47 0.23 40.49
CA THR A 564 -2.47 1.12 39.88
C THR A 564 -1.34 0.34 39.19
N ARG A 565 -1.01 -0.86 39.67
CA ARG A 565 -0.05 -1.77 39.04
C ARG A 565 -0.56 -2.30 37.70
N ALA A 566 -1.81 -2.74 37.62
CA ALA A 566 -2.40 -3.21 36.36
C ALA A 566 -2.50 -2.07 35.32
N ALA A 567 -2.82 -0.85 35.75
CA ALA A 567 -2.81 0.33 34.89
C ALA A 567 -1.40 0.66 34.36
N ARG A 568 -0.37 0.59 35.22
CA ARG A 568 1.03 0.77 34.79
C ARG A 568 1.45 -0.29 33.77
N ILE A 569 1.23 -1.57 34.06
CA ILE A 569 1.56 -2.69 33.15
C ILE A 569 0.83 -2.52 31.81
N ALA A 570 -0.46 -2.18 31.84
CA ALA A 570 -1.24 -1.95 30.63
C ALA A 570 -0.67 -0.80 29.78
N GLY A 571 -0.29 0.32 30.41
CA GLY A 571 0.31 1.45 29.68
C GLY A 571 1.68 1.11 29.11
N PHE A 572 2.54 0.40 29.83
CA PHE A 572 3.81 -0.08 29.27
C PHE A 572 3.61 -1.09 28.13
N ALA A 573 2.59 -1.95 28.21
CA ALA A 573 2.25 -2.85 27.11
C ALA A 573 1.78 -2.09 25.86
N VAL A 574 0.98 -1.04 26.01
CA VAL A 574 0.59 -0.15 24.90
C VAL A 574 1.80 0.54 24.30
N LEU A 575 2.71 1.05 25.14
CA LEU A 575 3.95 1.69 24.69
C LEU A 575 4.84 0.71 23.91
N ALA A 576 4.97 -0.54 24.37
CA ALA A 576 5.72 -1.58 23.67
C ALA A 576 5.11 -1.91 22.29
N VAL A 577 3.78 -2.05 22.20
CA VAL A 577 3.09 -2.24 20.92
C VAL A 577 3.29 -1.03 20.00
N GLY A 578 3.24 0.19 20.56
CA GLY A 578 3.50 1.42 19.82
C GLY A 578 4.92 1.50 19.27
N ALA A 579 5.92 1.16 20.08
CA ALA A 579 7.32 1.09 19.63
C ALA A 579 7.51 0.09 18.49
N CYS A 580 6.87 -1.10 18.57
CA CYS A 580 6.89 -2.06 17.45
C CYS A 580 6.18 -1.53 16.21
N ALA A 581 5.04 -0.88 16.36
CA ALA A 581 4.30 -0.32 15.23
C ALA A 581 5.14 0.76 14.51
N ILE A 582 5.77 1.65 15.28
CA ILE A 582 6.69 2.67 14.78
C ILE A 582 7.92 2.03 14.10
N ALA A 583 8.47 0.96 14.67
CA ALA A 583 9.63 0.28 14.10
C ALA A 583 9.28 -0.42 12.76
N LEU A 584 8.13 -1.10 12.68
CA LEU A 584 7.68 -1.76 11.44
C LEU A 584 7.43 -0.77 10.30
N ASP A 585 6.93 0.41 10.63
CA ASP A 585 6.59 1.46 9.68
C ASP A 585 7.83 2.30 9.28
N GLY A 586 8.67 2.63 10.25
CA GLY A 586 9.74 3.62 10.11
C GLY A 586 11.15 3.08 9.92
N LEU A 587 11.43 1.80 10.22
CA LEU A 587 12.81 1.29 10.05
C LEU A 587 13.18 1.15 8.56
N PRO A 588 14.43 1.49 8.18
CA PRO A 588 14.88 1.43 6.78
C PRO A 588 14.80 0.04 6.15
N VAL A 589 14.99 -1.01 6.95
CA VAL A 589 14.87 -2.40 6.51
C VAL A 589 13.48 -2.75 5.98
N PHE A 590 12.44 -2.07 6.50
CA PHE A 590 11.05 -2.33 6.14
C PHE A 590 10.48 -1.35 5.12
N GLY A 591 11.04 -0.15 4.92
CA GLY A 591 10.44 0.86 4.04
C GLY A 591 10.75 2.31 4.39
N ALA A 592 10.99 2.59 5.68
CA ALA A 592 11.06 3.92 6.28
C ALA A 592 10.00 4.89 5.76
N ASP A 593 8.77 4.77 6.27
CA ASP A 593 7.77 5.81 6.03
C ASP A 593 8.08 7.08 6.82
N ALA A 594 8.02 8.24 6.15
CA ALA A 594 8.38 9.52 6.76
C ALA A 594 7.25 10.10 7.62
N GLY A 595 5.99 9.89 7.21
CA GLY A 595 4.83 10.50 7.86
C GLY A 595 4.11 9.57 8.84
N GLY A 596 4.35 8.27 8.78
CA GLY A 596 3.73 7.32 9.68
C GLY A 596 4.27 7.33 11.13
N PRO A 597 5.60 7.37 11.39
CA PRO A 597 6.14 7.38 12.74
C PRO A 597 5.68 8.55 13.61
N PRO A 598 5.58 9.81 13.12
CA PRO A 598 5.05 10.92 13.91
C PRO A 598 3.58 10.72 14.30
N ALA A 599 2.78 10.21 13.35
CA ALA A 599 1.37 9.93 13.55
C ALA A 599 1.12 8.81 14.56
N LEU A 600 1.87 7.70 14.45
CA LEU A 600 1.81 6.60 15.42
C LEU A 600 2.27 7.05 16.80
N THR A 601 3.34 7.84 16.88
CA THR A 601 3.83 8.39 18.15
C THR A 601 2.75 9.19 18.87
N LEU A 602 2.04 10.08 18.16
CA LEU A 602 0.94 10.85 18.73
C LEU A 602 -0.21 9.95 19.21
N GLY A 603 -0.67 9.02 18.38
CA GLY A 603 -1.77 8.11 18.73
C GLY A 603 -1.45 7.21 19.93
N PHE A 604 -0.27 6.60 19.95
CA PHE A 604 0.17 5.73 21.04
C PHE A 604 0.51 6.49 22.31
N ALA A 605 1.04 7.72 22.22
CA ALA A 605 1.24 8.59 23.39
C ALA A 605 -0.09 8.92 24.06
N TYR A 606 -1.10 9.33 23.29
CA TYR A 606 -2.45 9.58 23.80
C TYR A 606 -3.03 8.33 24.48
N LEU A 607 -2.99 7.18 23.79
CA LEU A 607 -3.55 5.93 24.30
C LEU A 607 -2.84 5.48 25.59
N THR A 608 -1.52 5.58 25.65
CA THR A 608 -0.71 5.24 26.83
C THR A 608 -1.08 6.16 28.00
N TRP A 609 -1.11 7.47 27.78
CA TRP A 609 -1.44 8.45 28.83
C TRP A 609 -2.86 8.25 29.38
N HIS A 610 -3.81 7.97 28.50
CA HIS A 610 -5.18 7.64 28.88
C HIS A 610 -5.25 6.32 29.67
N THR A 611 -4.47 5.31 29.29
CA THR A 611 -4.46 4.02 30.03
C THR A 611 -3.88 4.13 31.43
N TRP A 612 -3.00 5.10 31.68
CA TRP A 612 -2.52 5.48 33.02
C TRP A 612 -3.52 6.32 33.81
N GLY A 613 -4.68 6.68 33.24
CA GLY A 613 -5.71 7.48 33.90
C GLY A 613 -5.34 8.96 34.06
N LYS A 614 -4.36 9.45 33.28
CA LYS A 614 -3.91 10.84 33.34
C LYS A 614 -4.71 11.72 32.36
N ARG A 615 -4.81 13.02 32.67
CA ARG A 615 -5.47 14.00 31.82
C ARG A 615 -4.59 14.37 30.63
N TRP A 616 -5.15 14.34 29.43
CA TRP A 616 -4.50 14.80 28.20
C TRP A 616 -4.84 16.26 27.94
N THR A 617 -3.84 17.10 27.64
CA THR A 617 -4.01 18.52 27.31
C THR A 617 -3.35 18.83 25.96
N TRP A 618 -3.61 20.00 25.40
CA TRP A 618 -3.05 20.41 24.10
C TRP A 618 -1.51 20.43 24.08
N TRP A 619 -0.86 20.73 25.22
CA TRP A 619 0.60 20.64 25.36
C TRP A 619 1.14 19.22 25.16
N HIS A 620 0.41 18.19 25.60
CA HIS A 620 0.80 16.81 25.38
C HIS A 620 0.73 16.44 23.90
N THR A 621 -0.27 16.96 23.17
CA THR A 621 -0.36 16.81 21.71
C THR A 621 0.85 17.45 21.03
N ALA A 622 1.20 18.69 21.39
CA ALA A 622 2.36 19.38 20.82
C ALA A 622 3.67 18.62 21.10
N LEU A 623 3.89 18.19 22.35
CA LEU A 623 5.07 17.44 22.74
C LEU A 623 5.17 16.09 22.02
N ALA A 624 4.07 15.35 21.91
CA ALA A 624 4.03 14.08 21.21
C ALA A 624 4.26 14.23 19.70
N ALA A 625 3.75 15.31 19.09
CA ALA A 625 4.02 15.63 17.69
C ALA A 625 5.52 15.94 17.47
N ILE A 626 6.13 16.77 18.33
CA ILE A 626 7.57 17.08 18.28
C ILE A 626 8.41 15.81 18.47
N ALA A 627 8.07 14.98 19.47
CA ALA A 627 8.74 13.71 19.70
C ALA A 627 8.63 12.79 18.47
N GLY A 628 7.47 12.75 17.82
CA GLY A 628 7.25 11.99 16.60
C GLY A 628 8.12 12.45 15.42
N VAL A 629 8.28 13.76 15.24
CA VAL A 629 9.21 14.33 14.25
C VAL A 629 10.65 13.95 14.57
N ALA A 630 11.05 14.03 15.85
CA ALA A 630 12.39 13.65 16.29
C ALA A 630 12.67 12.15 16.04
N VAL A 631 11.69 11.28 16.26
CA VAL A 631 11.79 9.84 15.92
C VAL A 631 12.03 9.65 14.43
N SER A 632 11.29 10.36 13.58
CA SER A 632 11.44 10.25 12.12
C SER A 632 12.78 10.77 11.64
N ALA A 633 13.25 11.88 12.22
CA ALA A 633 14.60 12.40 11.95
C ALA A 633 15.69 11.39 12.37
N GLY A 634 15.54 10.75 13.54
CA GLY A 634 16.47 9.70 13.98
C GLY A 634 16.48 8.49 13.04
N LEU A 635 15.32 8.06 12.55
CA LEU A 635 15.21 6.98 11.57
C LEU A 635 15.82 7.37 10.21
N ALA A 636 15.65 8.63 9.79
CA ALA A 636 16.28 9.18 8.59
C ALA A 636 17.80 9.17 8.67
N MET A 637 18.34 9.59 9.82
CA MET A 637 19.78 9.56 10.10
C MET A 637 20.31 8.12 10.16
N LEU A 638 19.54 7.19 10.74
CA LEU A 638 19.88 5.77 10.74
C LEU A 638 19.95 5.19 9.33
N ASP A 639 18.97 5.48 8.47
CA ASP A 639 19.01 5.07 7.05
C ASP A 639 20.25 5.62 6.36
N ARG A 640 20.59 6.89 6.59
CA ARG A 640 21.77 7.52 6.01
C ARG A 640 23.08 6.87 6.50
N ALA A 641 23.13 6.45 7.77
CA ALA A 641 24.31 5.83 8.39
C ALA A 641 24.55 4.39 7.93
N VAL A 642 23.49 3.62 7.65
CA VAL A 642 23.56 2.23 7.16
C VAL A 642 23.79 2.19 5.63
N GLY A 643 23.92 3.36 4.98
CA GLY A 643 23.89 3.53 3.54
C GLY A 643 22.47 3.85 3.11
N SER A 644 22.27 4.97 2.41
CA SER A 644 20.94 5.47 2.06
C SER A 644 20.19 4.48 1.17
N THR A 645 19.31 3.70 1.78
CA THR A 645 18.57 2.63 1.09
C THR A 645 17.12 3.00 0.82
N THR A 646 16.62 4.08 1.43
CA THR A 646 15.25 4.58 1.24
C THR A 646 15.24 6.06 0.86
N HIS A 647 14.05 6.55 0.48
CA HIS A 647 13.86 7.97 0.16
C HIS A 647 14.15 8.92 1.33
N LEU A 648 14.07 8.43 2.57
CA LEU A 648 14.28 9.24 3.78
C LEU A 648 15.77 9.55 4.00
N GLY A 649 16.66 8.55 3.89
CA GLY A 649 18.11 8.78 3.92
C GLY A 649 18.59 9.63 2.75
N ASN A 650 18.03 9.42 1.55
CA ASN A 650 18.29 10.26 0.37
C ASN A 650 17.82 11.72 0.56
N PHE A 651 16.75 11.95 1.33
CA PHE A 651 16.31 13.30 1.67
C PHE A 651 17.31 14.01 2.58
N VAL A 652 17.82 13.34 3.63
CA VAL A 652 18.85 13.91 4.51
C VAL A 652 20.06 14.36 3.69
N GLY A 653 20.55 13.50 2.78
CA GLY A 653 21.61 13.87 1.85
C GLY A 653 21.28 15.13 1.03
N ARG A 654 20.05 15.26 0.51
CA ARG A 654 19.65 16.47 -0.22
C ARG A 654 19.54 17.73 0.64
N VAL A 655 19.14 17.61 1.91
CA VAL A 655 19.09 18.74 2.84
C VAL A 655 20.50 19.26 3.13
N GLU A 656 21.48 18.37 3.31
CA GLU A 656 22.90 18.71 3.47
C GLU A 656 23.43 19.54 2.28
N HIS A 657 22.87 19.32 1.08
CA HIS A 657 23.25 20.00 -0.17
C HIS A 657 22.27 21.13 -0.57
N GLY A 658 21.39 21.59 0.32
CA GLY A 658 20.54 22.78 0.10
C GLY A 658 19.20 22.56 -0.63
N GLY A 659 18.78 21.32 -0.90
CA GLY A 659 17.58 20.98 -1.68
C GLY A 659 16.24 20.91 -0.92
N ALA A 660 16.17 21.37 0.33
CA ALA A 660 15.03 21.13 1.21
C ALA A 660 13.72 21.85 0.79
N GLY A 661 13.83 23.08 0.28
CA GLY A 661 12.68 23.94 -0.03
C GLY A 661 11.78 23.40 -1.16
N ALA A 662 12.39 22.87 -2.22
CA ALA A 662 11.67 22.30 -3.36
C ALA A 662 10.83 21.07 -2.97
N VAL A 663 11.32 20.27 -2.00
CA VAL A 663 10.59 19.10 -1.49
C VAL A 663 9.36 19.51 -0.71
N VAL A 664 9.46 20.53 0.15
CA VAL A 664 8.34 21.04 0.95
C VAL A 664 7.27 21.69 0.07
N ALA A 665 7.66 22.52 -0.90
CA ALA A 665 6.72 23.15 -1.84
C ALA A 665 5.93 22.11 -2.66
N ARG A 666 6.59 21.05 -3.12
CA ARG A 666 5.96 19.91 -3.81
C ARG A 666 4.98 19.14 -2.92
N LYS A 667 5.34 18.86 -1.67
CA LYS A 667 4.42 18.17 -0.75
C LYS A 667 3.12 18.94 -0.57
N LEU A 668 3.21 20.27 -0.52
CA LEU A 668 2.06 21.16 -0.43
C LEU A 668 1.17 21.10 -1.69
N SER A 669 1.76 21.04 -2.89
CA SER A 669 1.00 20.95 -4.14
C SER A 669 0.35 19.59 -4.35
N GLN A 670 1.03 18.49 -4.01
CA GLN A 670 0.50 17.14 -4.15
C GLN A 670 -0.62 16.82 -3.15
N ALA A 671 -0.57 17.38 -1.94
CA ALA A 671 -1.66 17.29 -0.97
C ALA A 671 -2.99 17.87 -1.49
N CYS A 672 -2.94 18.82 -2.44
CA CYS A 672 -4.10 19.46 -3.03
C CYS A 672 -4.56 18.83 -4.35
N PHE A 673 -3.65 18.21 -5.14
CA PHE A 673 -3.92 17.82 -6.54
C PHE A 673 -3.49 16.38 -6.92
N GLY A 674 -2.98 15.57 -5.99
CA GLY A 674 -2.37 14.25 -6.29
C GLY A 674 -3.33 13.09 -6.58
N LEU A 675 -4.64 13.33 -6.61
CA LEU A 675 -5.67 12.32 -6.91
C LEU A 675 -6.39 12.68 -8.21
N PRO A 676 -6.90 11.69 -8.97
CA PRO A 676 -7.82 11.96 -10.07
C PRO A 676 -8.96 12.87 -9.59
N PRO A 677 -9.34 13.92 -10.34
CA PRO A 677 -10.31 14.92 -9.88
C PRO A 677 -11.62 14.34 -9.35
N LEU A 678 -12.09 13.24 -9.96
CA LEU A 678 -13.28 12.51 -9.52
C LEU A 678 -13.10 11.83 -8.15
N VAL A 679 -11.94 11.21 -7.91
CA VAL A 679 -11.64 10.52 -6.63
C VAL A 679 -11.38 11.56 -5.54
N ALA A 680 -10.62 12.61 -5.85
CA ALA A 680 -10.39 13.75 -4.97
C ALA A 680 -11.72 14.42 -4.58
N GLY A 681 -12.58 14.66 -5.57
CA GLY A 681 -13.92 15.23 -5.39
C GLY A 681 -14.83 14.34 -4.55
N ALA A 682 -14.82 13.02 -4.77
CA ALA A 682 -15.62 12.08 -3.99
C ALA A 682 -15.18 11.98 -2.52
N LEU A 683 -13.86 11.88 -2.27
CA LEU A 683 -13.30 11.86 -0.91
C LEU A 683 -13.50 13.22 -0.21
N GLY A 684 -13.25 14.31 -0.92
CA GLY A 684 -13.48 15.68 -0.47
C GLY A 684 -14.95 15.95 -0.14
N ALA A 685 -15.89 15.51 -0.97
CA ALA A 685 -17.32 15.60 -0.72
C ALA A 685 -17.75 14.78 0.50
N THR A 686 -17.17 13.59 0.71
CA THR A 686 -17.45 12.77 1.89
C THR A 686 -16.95 13.44 3.17
N LEU A 687 -15.75 14.01 3.13
CA LEU A 687 -15.19 14.77 4.25
C LEU A 687 -15.96 16.06 4.52
N LEU A 688 -16.32 16.80 3.47
CA LEU A 688 -17.15 17.99 3.56
C LEU A 688 -18.52 17.65 4.13
N ALA A 689 -19.16 16.56 3.72
CA ALA A 689 -20.41 16.09 4.29
C ALA A 689 -20.26 15.77 5.79
N GLY A 690 -19.17 15.10 6.19
CA GLY A 690 -18.84 14.86 7.59
C GLY A 690 -18.67 16.15 8.40
N VAL A 691 -17.94 17.13 7.85
CA VAL A 691 -17.77 18.47 8.44
C VAL A 691 -19.11 19.20 8.51
N CYS A 692 -19.93 19.20 7.47
CA CYS A 692 -21.24 19.83 7.44
C CYS A 692 -22.19 19.23 8.49
N VAL A 693 -22.17 17.90 8.70
CA VAL A 693 -22.93 17.25 9.78
C VAL A 693 -22.43 17.69 11.13
N VAL A 694 -21.11 17.77 11.32
CA VAL A 694 -20.50 18.24 12.57
C VAL A 694 -20.87 19.70 12.84
N VAL A 695 -20.66 20.59 11.88
CA VAL A 695 -21.01 22.01 11.95
C VAL A 695 -22.51 22.18 12.20
N TRP A 696 -23.37 21.45 11.49
CA TRP A 696 -24.81 21.48 11.72
C TRP A 696 -25.15 21.05 13.16
N LEU A 697 -24.53 19.99 13.70
CA LEU A 697 -24.74 19.58 15.09
C LEU A 697 -24.33 20.69 16.07
N VAL A 698 -23.20 21.38 15.83
CA VAL A 698 -22.71 22.51 16.65
C VAL A 698 -23.67 23.71 16.56
N THR A 699 -23.95 24.18 15.34
CA THR A 699 -24.71 25.43 15.10
C THR A 699 -26.19 25.30 15.41
N SER A 700 -26.77 24.11 15.28
CA SER A 700 -28.17 23.87 15.65
C SER A 700 -28.41 23.72 17.16
N GLY A 701 -27.38 23.92 18.00
CA GLY A 701 -27.46 23.71 19.45
C GLY A 701 -27.71 22.24 19.83
N ARG A 702 -27.45 21.31 18.91
CA ARG A 702 -27.67 19.86 19.06
C ARG A 702 -26.42 19.12 19.55
N TRP A 703 -25.31 19.82 19.69
CA TRP A 703 -24.01 19.32 20.16
C TRP A 703 -23.92 19.18 21.69
N ASP A 704 -24.96 19.55 22.44
CA ASP A 704 -25.00 19.22 23.85
C ASP A 704 -25.21 17.70 24.01
N LEU A 705 -24.09 16.99 24.03
CA LEU A 705 -24.00 15.54 24.14
C LEU A 705 -24.63 15.01 25.45
N ARG A 706 -24.90 15.89 26.41
CA ARG A 706 -25.50 15.56 27.71
C ARG A 706 -26.99 15.87 27.77
N ALA A 707 -27.48 16.85 27.02
CA ALA A 707 -28.86 17.34 27.14
C ALA A 707 -29.92 16.53 26.38
N ARG A 708 -29.56 15.58 25.51
CA ARG A 708 -30.54 14.81 24.71
C ARG A 708 -30.41 13.30 24.92
N PRO A 709 -31.51 12.53 24.93
CA PRO A 709 -31.49 11.11 25.29
C PRO A 709 -30.65 10.24 24.34
N ALA A 710 -30.63 10.57 23.04
CA ALA A 710 -29.84 9.83 22.06
C ALA A 710 -28.33 10.05 22.24
N THR A 711 -27.91 11.30 22.42
CA THR A 711 -26.51 11.67 22.60
C THR A 711 -26.00 11.36 24.01
N ALA A 712 -26.86 11.47 25.03
CA ALA A 712 -26.57 11.05 26.40
C ALA A 712 -26.40 9.53 26.50
N GLN A 713 -27.17 8.74 25.74
CA GLN A 713 -26.93 7.30 25.60
C GLN A 713 -25.60 6.99 24.91
N VAL A 714 -25.24 7.72 23.85
CA VAL A 714 -23.91 7.60 23.22
C VAL A 714 -22.81 7.96 24.21
N HIS A 715 -22.94 9.08 24.92
CA HIS A 715 -21.99 9.55 25.92
C HIS A 715 -21.81 8.54 27.06
N ALA A 716 -22.91 8.06 27.66
CA ALA A 716 -22.90 7.06 28.73
C ALA A 716 -22.21 5.75 28.30
N ARG A 717 -22.41 5.31 27.05
CA ARG A 717 -21.84 4.06 26.54
C ARG A 717 -20.37 4.19 26.10
N VAL A 718 -19.99 5.36 25.60
CA VAL A 718 -18.58 5.71 25.37
C VAL A 718 -17.83 5.72 26.70
N THR A 719 -18.46 6.19 27.79
CA THR A 719 -17.90 6.08 29.15
C THR A 719 -17.87 4.66 29.71
N ASP A 720 -18.79 3.76 29.31
CA ASP A 720 -18.80 2.34 29.71
C ASP A 720 -17.68 1.52 29.04
N HIS A 721 -17.11 2.00 27.92
CA HIS A 721 -16.01 1.36 27.19
C HIS A 721 -14.84 2.31 26.95
N PRO A 722 -14.17 2.81 28.01
CA PRO A 722 -13.20 3.90 27.94
C PRO A 722 -12.00 3.57 27.05
N HIS A 723 -11.63 2.30 26.97
CA HIS A 723 -10.47 1.86 26.19
C HIS A 723 -10.65 1.95 24.68
N LEU A 724 -11.83 1.63 24.14
CA LEU A 724 -12.05 1.70 22.70
C LEU A 724 -12.45 3.11 22.25
N ALA A 725 -13.12 3.86 23.12
CA ALA A 725 -13.26 5.30 22.94
C ALA A 725 -11.87 5.97 22.83
N ALA A 726 -10.95 5.59 23.71
CA ALA A 726 -9.58 6.07 23.65
C ALA A 726 -8.84 5.58 22.38
N ALA A 727 -9.08 4.35 21.92
CA ALA A 727 -8.50 3.86 20.66
C ALA A 727 -9.01 4.64 19.44
N ALA A 728 -10.31 4.95 19.40
CA ALA A 728 -10.90 5.76 18.33
C ALA A 728 -10.35 7.19 18.36
N ALA A 729 -10.27 7.82 19.53
CA ALA A 729 -9.67 9.15 19.69
C ALA A 729 -8.18 9.17 19.30
N ALA A 730 -7.41 8.16 19.74
CA ALA A 730 -6.03 7.95 19.30
C ALA A 730 -5.93 7.80 17.78
N GLY A 731 -6.84 7.04 17.18
CA GLY A 731 -6.94 6.83 15.74
C GLY A 731 -7.21 8.13 14.99
N PHE A 732 -8.16 8.95 15.45
CA PHE A 732 -8.43 10.26 14.86
C PHE A 732 -7.24 11.22 14.98
N LEU A 733 -6.55 11.24 16.13
CA LEU A 733 -5.34 12.05 16.30
C LEU A 733 -4.23 11.59 15.35
N ALA A 734 -3.98 10.29 15.27
CA ALA A 734 -2.96 9.73 14.37
C ALA A 734 -3.29 9.98 12.90
N LEU A 735 -4.52 9.69 12.45
CA LEU A 735 -4.96 9.88 11.07
C LEU A 735 -5.02 11.37 10.69
N GLY A 736 -5.50 12.23 11.60
CA GLY A 736 -5.54 13.67 11.38
C GLY A 736 -4.14 14.25 11.23
N TYR A 737 -3.21 13.85 12.10
CA TYR A 737 -1.82 14.29 11.99
C TYR A 737 -1.13 13.72 10.74
N ALA A 738 -1.29 12.43 10.46
CA ALA A 738 -0.80 11.80 9.23
C ALA A 738 -1.35 12.49 7.98
N SER A 739 -2.62 12.89 7.98
CA SER A 739 -3.25 13.58 6.85
C SER A 739 -2.62 14.96 6.59
N LEU A 740 -2.06 15.61 7.61
CA LEU A 740 -1.46 16.94 7.46
C LEU A 740 -0.02 16.87 6.92
N ILE A 741 0.70 15.79 7.20
CA ILE A 741 2.14 15.68 6.91
C ILE A 741 2.46 14.81 5.68
N ASN A 742 1.45 14.13 5.12
CA ASN A 742 1.60 13.26 3.95
C ASN A 742 0.91 13.81 2.70
N ASP A 743 1.53 13.51 1.55
CA ASP A 743 1.13 13.96 0.21
C ASP A 743 -0.25 13.43 -0.21
N SER A 744 -0.79 12.38 0.46
CA SER A 744 -2.11 11.78 0.18
C SER A 744 -3.10 11.95 1.33
N GLY A 745 -3.11 13.12 1.99
CA GLY A 745 -3.83 13.33 3.25
C GLY A 745 -5.30 12.87 3.26
N LEU A 746 -6.07 13.23 2.23
CA LEU A 746 -7.49 12.85 2.12
C LEU A 746 -7.69 11.32 2.02
N VAL A 747 -6.75 10.61 1.40
CA VAL A 747 -6.80 9.13 1.28
C VAL A 747 -6.60 8.49 2.65
N ILE A 748 -5.61 8.96 3.42
CA ILE A 748 -5.33 8.45 4.77
C ILE A 748 -6.57 8.58 5.65
N LEU A 749 -7.17 9.78 5.65
CA LEU A 749 -8.35 10.05 6.45
C LEU A 749 -9.56 9.23 5.97
N GLY A 750 -9.81 9.17 4.66
CA GLY A 750 -10.91 8.40 4.08
C GLY A 750 -10.82 6.90 4.38
N VAL A 751 -9.64 6.30 4.17
CA VAL A 751 -9.39 4.87 4.44
C VAL A 751 -9.48 4.54 5.93
N GLY A 752 -8.86 5.36 6.79
CA GLY A 752 -8.91 5.15 8.24
C GLY A 752 -10.34 5.28 8.79
N VAL A 753 -11.11 6.25 8.30
CA VAL A 753 -12.53 6.43 8.65
C VAL A 753 -13.37 5.26 8.15
N ALA A 754 -13.08 4.67 6.99
CA ALA A 754 -13.82 3.51 6.49
C ALA A 754 -13.73 2.27 7.41
N LEU A 755 -12.66 2.14 8.20
CA LEU A 755 -12.55 1.10 9.23
C LEU A 755 -13.17 1.54 10.57
N LEU A 756 -12.94 2.79 10.98
CA LEU A 756 -13.39 3.33 12.28
C LEU A 756 -14.90 3.58 12.32
N ALA A 757 -15.49 4.19 11.29
CA ALA A 757 -16.88 4.64 11.32
C ALA A 757 -17.90 3.49 11.37
N PRO A 758 -17.80 2.43 10.55
CA PRO A 758 -18.78 1.34 10.60
C PRO A 758 -18.70 0.55 11.92
N THR A 759 -17.49 0.38 12.47
CA THR A 759 -17.29 -0.31 13.74
C THR A 759 -17.77 0.51 14.93
N PHE A 760 -17.59 1.83 14.90
CA PHE A 760 -18.18 2.74 15.89
C PHE A 760 -19.71 2.73 15.81
N ALA A 761 -20.28 2.83 14.60
CA ALA A 761 -21.73 2.77 14.37
C ALA A 761 -22.36 1.46 14.85
N LEU A 762 -21.69 0.31 14.61
CA LEU A 762 -22.09 -0.99 15.15
C LEU A 762 -22.20 -0.98 16.67
N GLY A 763 -21.25 -0.33 17.32
CA GLY A 763 -21.24 -0.17 18.76
C GLY A 763 -22.43 0.62 19.28
N LEU A 764 -22.81 1.68 18.56
CA LEU A 764 -23.95 2.52 18.93
C LEU A 764 -25.29 1.79 18.81
N MET A 765 -25.45 0.94 17.79
CA MET A 765 -26.73 0.29 17.48
C MET A 765 -27.15 -0.82 18.46
N ARG A 766 -26.23 -1.74 18.81
CA ARG A 766 -26.57 -2.91 19.65
C ARG A 766 -26.79 -2.59 21.12
N ALA A 767 -26.52 -1.36 21.52
CA ALA A 767 -26.67 -0.90 22.87
C ALA A 767 -28.11 -0.45 23.22
N GLY A 768 -29.00 -0.38 22.23
CA GLY A 768 -30.43 -0.12 22.44
C GLY A 768 -31.23 -1.30 22.99
N GLU A 769 -30.62 -2.49 23.13
CA GLU A 769 -31.34 -3.73 23.49
C GLU A 769 -31.42 -4.02 25.01
N SER A 770 -30.72 -3.28 25.90
CA SER A 770 -30.41 -3.78 27.26
C SER A 770 -30.67 -2.91 28.51
N PRO A 771 -31.70 -2.03 28.62
CA PRO A 771 -32.09 -1.53 29.95
C PRO A 771 -33.46 -1.99 30.49
N LEU A 772 -34.32 -2.63 29.68
CA LEU A 772 -35.71 -2.91 30.09
C LEU A 772 -35.95 -4.36 30.57
N GLU A 773 -35.12 -5.33 30.19
CA GLU A 773 -35.29 -6.73 30.61
C GLU A 773 -34.83 -6.98 32.05
N GLU A 774 -33.80 -6.26 32.54
CA GLU A 774 -33.22 -6.51 33.86
C GLU A 774 -34.10 -5.96 34.98
N ARG A 775 -34.69 -4.77 34.83
CA ARG A 775 -35.62 -4.17 35.81
C ARG A 775 -36.96 -4.89 35.93
N ALA A 776 -37.43 -5.55 34.87
CA ALA A 776 -38.68 -6.31 34.91
C ALA A 776 -38.54 -7.61 35.72
N SER A 777 -37.34 -8.22 35.72
CA SER A 777 -37.07 -9.46 36.45
C SER A 777 -36.97 -9.27 37.96
N THR A 778 -36.59 -8.07 38.43
CA THR A 778 -36.39 -7.79 39.86
C THR A 778 -37.68 -7.51 40.61
N TYR A 779 -38.78 -7.15 39.93
CA TYR A 779 -40.05 -6.78 40.56
C TYR A 779 -41.03 -7.94 40.77
N THR A 780 -40.73 -9.16 40.29
CA THR A 780 -41.69 -10.30 40.40
C THR A 780 -41.39 -11.26 41.55
N ILE A 781 -40.39 -11.01 42.39
CA ILE A 781 -40.05 -11.89 43.53
C ILE A 781 -40.00 -11.09 44.83
N GLN A 782 -41.16 -10.65 45.31
CA GLN A 782 -41.37 -10.38 46.73
C GLN A 782 -42.88 -10.46 47.03
N LYS A 783 -43.39 -11.68 47.18
CA LYS A 783 -44.63 -11.93 47.93
C LYS A 783 -44.26 -11.84 49.42
N PRO A 784 -44.92 -11.01 50.25
CA PRO A 784 -44.67 -11.00 51.68
C PRO A 784 -45.19 -12.31 52.28
N GLN A 785 -44.38 -12.97 53.12
CA GLN A 785 -44.86 -14.02 54.00
C GLN A 785 -45.58 -13.39 55.20
N GLU A 786 -46.86 -13.74 55.36
CA GLU A 786 -47.60 -13.51 56.59
C GLU A 786 -47.00 -14.34 57.72
N LYS A 787 -46.69 -13.69 58.85
CA LYS A 787 -46.39 -14.35 60.13
C LYS A 787 -47.72 -14.74 60.81
N PRO A 788 -47.84 -15.92 61.41
CA PRO A 788 -49.00 -16.25 62.25
C PRO A 788 -48.87 -15.55 63.60
N ALA A 789 -49.94 -14.88 64.02
CA ALA A 789 -50.10 -14.35 65.37
C ALA A 789 -50.39 -15.51 66.34
N GLY A 790 -49.66 -15.55 67.45
CA GLY A 790 -49.92 -16.43 68.58
C GLY A 790 -50.39 -15.63 69.78
N ARG A 791 -51.52 -16.09 70.34
CA ARG A 791 -52.29 -15.64 71.51
C ARG A 791 -53.16 -14.39 71.35
#